data_AF-A0A8H5QCJ4-F1
#
_entry.id   AF-A0A8H5QCJ4-F1
#
_cell.length_a   1.000
_cell.length_b   1.000
_cell.length_c   1.000
_cell.angle_alpha   90.00
_cell.angle_beta   90.00
_cell.angle_gamma   90.00
#
_symmetry.space_group_name_H-M   'P 1'
#
loop_
_entity.id
_entity.type
_entity.pdbx_description
1 polymer ?
#
loop_
_entity_poly.entity_id
_entity_poly.type
_entity_poly.pdbx_seq_one_letter_code
_entity_poly.pdbx_strand_id
1 'polypeptide(L)'
;MPGPIRQWPAWPEYTSETDTSSKDPEFLEVKKAIISEYGAGALQQSWIKVCKELENITDEIIEKGNTIVPVFDTQQIIKNGFSPEQEAEIKRIGSFVCRNTVPQKEATKLYSDLKTYVADNKGSIQAWPKESPSMLVLYNSPAQNTLRSHPNHLKLQRKLNELWKYSAEDTSPEPLVYLDGIRDRAPGQPFLGLGPHIDAGSLCRWADPTYRKVYDEIFSGRPEDHDAYDLEARKNADQELYKGLAHSTVLRTFQGWTALTPTAPREGTIMVYPDVKTVIAYLLLRPFFSPPKDPDQIMDAEQWTFDNSTGWFPGTMKPESQRLSRSSHPHLRLEECLIHMPEVQPGDTVWWHCDVCHAVDTEHLGKNNAAVAFIAACPTTSANEAYVKGQLLATLEGRPSADYADGNDLDESTLKGYVGLDGLNDEALAIGILGREIVHRLGQNPQKWSKVYSLSRSQKEEFPSNVEHRHIDLTQNADEVAKNLQGITAEYVFFAAYLEEANEQKNWDVNGDMLQAFLDALVKSGIDKKLKRFLLVTGAKQYGVHLGPVKNPMLESDPWQTDQSTFPPNFYYRQQDILKNFYEQSNGRISWNVTYPNDVIGYARGNFMNLATAVGIYAATSKELGQDLIFPGSERFYTGFDCFTSADLHAKFCEWVVLESSTANEAFNVVNGDVESWQNLWPKVAERFGTKVDAAQFQKSHPLSSSTDLNLIPPISLHEEKSGLKGITKLGRMEQTIDLTKWSQESEVKEAWKKLAKREGLDEKALEGATWGFLGFVLGRNYDLVISMSKARKLGWTGYEDSWESLSKVFDTLKDVKVLP
;
A
#
# COMPACT_ATOMS: atom_id res chain seq x y z
N MET A 1 26.89 -22.02 -24.78
CA MET A 1 26.48 -21.34 -23.55
C MET A 1 26.98 -19.90 -23.62
N PRO A 2 26.18 -18.87 -23.27
CA PRO A 2 26.72 -17.56 -22.93
C PRO A 2 27.73 -17.81 -21.80
N GLY A 3 29.02 -17.76 -22.13
CA GLY A 3 30.09 -18.39 -21.38
C GLY A 3 30.70 -17.49 -20.31
N PRO A 4 31.84 -17.92 -19.71
CA PRO A 4 32.66 -17.08 -18.84
C PRO A 4 32.99 -15.75 -19.52
N ILE A 5 33.22 -14.71 -18.72
CA ILE A 5 33.72 -13.41 -19.15
C ILE A 5 35.08 -13.64 -19.82
N ARG A 6 35.09 -13.70 -21.15
CA ARG A 6 36.30 -14.04 -21.94
C ARG A 6 37.34 -12.92 -21.93
N GLN A 7 36.89 -11.70 -21.72
CA GLN A 7 37.73 -10.52 -21.58
C GLN A 7 37.14 -9.70 -20.44
N TRP A 8 37.90 -9.55 -19.36
CA TRP A 8 37.47 -8.73 -18.23
C TRP A 8 37.19 -7.30 -18.71
N PRO A 9 35.99 -6.75 -18.43
CA PRO A 9 35.71 -5.37 -18.76
C PRO A 9 36.68 -4.42 -18.07
N ALA A 10 36.71 -3.16 -18.50
CA ALA A 10 37.51 -2.11 -17.87
C ALA A 10 36.94 -1.66 -16.50
N TRP A 11 36.43 -2.60 -15.71
CA TRP A 11 36.05 -2.37 -14.33
C TRP A 11 37.29 -2.18 -13.45
N PRO A 12 37.20 -1.33 -12.41
CA PRO A 12 38.31 -1.10 -11.50
C PRO A 12 38.78 -2.38 -10.79
N GLU A 13 40.07 -2.43 -10.50
CA GLU A 13 40.70 -3.46 -9.69
C GLU A 13 41.11 -2.85 -8.33
N TYR A 14 40.76 -3.50 -7.23
CA TYR A 14 40.87 -2.94 -5.87
C TYR A 14 42.04 -3.55 -5.09
N THR A 15 43.27 -3.24 -5.49
CA THR A 15 44.49 -3.76 -4.82
C THR A 15 44.85 -2.91 -3.60
N SER A 16 45.74 -3.44 -2.75
CA SER A 16 46.27 -2.67 -1.61
C SER A 16 47.10 -1.45 -2.02
N GLU A 17 47.63 -1.43 -3.24
CA GLU A 17 48.46 -0.33 -3.76
C GLU A 17 47.64 0.89 -4.17
N THR A 18 46.42 0.66 -4.67
CA THR A 18 45.49 1.72 -5.10
C THR A 18 44.54 2.17 -3.99
N ASP A 19 44.53 1.45 -2.86
CA ASP A 19 43.65 1.75 -1.74
C ASP A 19 44.08 3.02 -0.99
N THR A 20 43.11 3.92 -0.80
CA THR A 20 43.28 5.11 0.03
C THR A 20 42.50 5.03 1.34
N SER A 21 41.50 4.14 1.42
CA SER A 21 40.61 3.98 2.57
C SER A 21 41.36 3.47 3.81
N SER A 22 42.32 2.55 3.66
CA SER A 22 43.09 1.97 4.78
C SER A 22 43.93 2.95 5.59
N LYS A 23 44.09 4.20 5.11
CA LYS A 23 44.76 5.27 5.86
C LYS A 23 43.91 5.82 7.00
N ASP A 24 42.60 5.62 6.93
CA ASP A 24 41.68 5.97 8.01
C ASP A 24 41.84 4.96 9.17
N PRO A 25 42.16 5.41 10.38
CA PRO A 25 42.42 4.53 11.53
C PRO A 25 41.22 3.65 11.88
N GLU A 26 39.99 4.08 11.58
CA GLU A 26 38.77 3.36 11.92
C GLU A 26 38.73 1.96 11.28
N PHE A 27 39.25 1.79 10.07
CA PHE A 27 39.29 0.47 9.43
C PHE A 27 40.13 -0.54 10.24
N LEU A 28 41.29 -0.12 10.73
CA LEU A 28 42.13 -0.99 11.58
C LEU A 28 41.49 -1.22 12.95
N GLU A 29 40.80 -0.22 13.51
CA GLU A 29 40.07 -0.35 14.77
C GLU A 29 38.92 -1.37 14.65
N VAL A 30 38.11 -1.27 13.60
CA VAL A 30 37.03 -2.22 13.28
C VAL A 30 37.59 -3.63 13.11
N LYS A 31 38.69 -3.80 12.35
CA LYS A 31 39.36 -5.09 12.19
C LYS A 31 39.78 -5.67 13.55
N LYS A 32 40.45 -4.87 14.39
CA LYS A 32 40.89 -5.29 15.73
C LYS A 32 39.73 -5.62 16.65
N ALA A 33 38.62 -4.90 16.57
CA ALA A 33 37.42 -5.16 17.36
C ALA A 33 36.86 -6.56 17.04
N ILE A 34 36.76 -6.92 15.76
CA ILE A 34 36.28 -8.25 15.34
C ILE A 34 37.26 -9.35 15.77
N ILE A 35 38.57 -9.15 15.60
CA ILE A 35 39.59 -10.11 16.05
C ILE A 35 39.49 -10.32 17.57
N SER A 36 39.26 -9.25 18.33
CA SER A 36 39.11 -9.33 19.78
C SER A 36 37.82 -10.03 20.20
N GLU A 37 36.73 -9.88 19.44
CA GLU A 37 35.43 -10.46 19.75
C GLU A 37 35.38 -11.97 19.42
N TYR A 38 35.89 -12.36 18.25
CA TYR A 38 35.74 -13.73 17.73
C TYR A 38 37.02 -14.57 17.78
N GLY A 39 38.19 -13.94 17.79
CA GLY A 39 39.49 -14.61 17.82
C GLY A 39 39.99 -15.04 16.43
N ALA A 40 41.32 -14.94 16.24
CA ALA A 40 41.97 -15.28 14.97
C ALA A 40 41.76 -16.73 14.52
N GLY A 41 41.68 -17.67 15.47
CA GLY A 41 41.46 -19.09 15.17
C GLY A 41 40.09 -19.37 14.55
N ALA A 42 39.03 -18.72 15.05
CA ALA A 42 37.68 -18.86 14.50
C ALA A 42 37.60 -18.28 13.08
N LEU A 43 38.19 -17.11 12.86
CA LEU A 43 38.28 -16.46 11.55
C LEU A 43 39.06 -17.33 10.54
N GLN A 44 40.19 -17.92 10.94
CA GLN A 44 40.99 -18.81 10.11
C GLN A 44 40.25 -20.10 9.76
N GLN A 45 39.56 -20.70 10.73
CA GLN A 45 38.72 -21.87 10.51
C GLN A 45 37.61 -21.56 9.49
N SER A 46 36.93 -20.41 9.64
CA SER A 46 35.89 -20.00 8.71
C SER A 46 36.45 -19.77 7.30
N TRP A 47 37.60 -19.11 7.19
CA TRP A 47 38.25 -18.82 5.91
C TRP A 47 38.55 -20.09 5.11
N ILE A 48 39.18 -21.08 5.73
CA ILE A 48 39.53 -22.34 5.06
C ILE A 48 38.26 -23.06 4.59
N LYS A 49 37.23 -23.16 5.44
CA LYS A 49 35.94 -23.78 5.09
C LYS A 49 35.27 -23.08 3.89
N VAL A 50 35.22 -21.75 3.93
CA VAL A 50 34.55 -20.94 2.89
C VAL A 50 35.30 -21.03 1.56
N CYS A 51 36.62 -20.89 1.56
CA CYS A 51 37.41 -21.03 0.33
C CYS A 51 37.28 -22.43 -0.27
N LYS A 52 37.22 -23.47 0.56
CA LYS A 52 37.00 -24.83 0.08
C LYS A 52 35.62 -25.00 -0.56
N GLU A 53 34.59 -24.40 0.02
CA GLU A 53 33.23 -24.46 -0.54
C GLU A 53 33.11 -23.65 -1.85
N LEU A 54 33.84 -22.54 -1.99
CA LEU A 54 33.90 -21.78 -3.25
C LEU A 54 34.45 -22.62 -4.42
N GLU A 55 35.37 -23.57 -4.17
CA GLU A 55 35.83 -24.49 -5.22
C GLU A 55 34.66 -25.33 -5.76
N ASN A 56 33.85 -25.91 -4.86
CA ASN A 56 32.69 -26.73 -5.21
C ASN A 56 31.65 -25.92 -5.99
N ILE A 57 31.34 -24.71 -5.50
CA ILE A 57 30.36 -23.81 -6.13
C ILE A 57 30.86 -23.34 -7.50
N THR A 58 32.15 -23.07 -7.65
CA THR A 58 32.72 -22.63 -8.94
C THR A 58 32.50 -23.69 -10.02
N ASP A 59 32.78 -24.97 -9.71
CA ASP A 59 32.62 -26.06 -10.67
C ASP A 59 31.14 -26.20 -11.09
N GLU A 60 30.20 -26.09 -10.13
CA GLU A 60 28.76 -26.11 -10.42
C GLU A 60 28.34 -24.95 -11.33
N ILE A 61 28.80 -23.73 -11.05
CA ILE A 61 28.45 -22.54 -11.84
C ILE A 61 29.01 -22.65 -13.25
N ILE A 62 30.25 -23.13 -13.42
CA ILE A 62 30.85 -23.35 -14.74
C ILE A 62 30.04 -24.38 -15.53
N GLU A 63 29.61 -25.46 -14.89
CA GLU A 63 28.83 -26.53 -15.53
C GLU A 63 27.44 -26.02 -15.97
N LYS A 64 26.70 -25.36 -15.08
CA LYS A 64 25.31 -24.95 -15.31
C LYS A 64 25.18 -23.63 -16.07
N GLY A 65 26.18 -22.75 -15.98
CA GLY A 65 26.11 -21.38 -16.49
C GLY A 65 24.85 -20.67 -15.99
N ASN A 66 24.19 -19.90 -16.88
CA ASN A 66 22.99 -19.17 -16.51
C ASN A 66 21.75 -20.04 -16.20
N THR A 67 21.78 -21.34 -16.48
CA THR A 67 20.66 -22.25 -16.15
C THR A 67 20.58 -22.58 -14.66
N ILE A 68 21.60 -22.20 -13.88
CA ILE A 68 21.56 -22.30 -12.41
C ILE A 68 20.56 -21.33 -11.77
N VAL A 69 20.19 -20.25 -12.47
CA VAL A 69 19.21 -19.28 -11.98
C VAL A 69 17.81 -19.84 -12.18
N PRO A 70 17.05 -20.13 -11.11
CA PRO A 70 15.73 -20.71 -11.25
C PRO A 70 14.72 -19.72 -11.83
N VAL A 71 13.72 -20.28 -12.50
CA VAL A 71 12.66 -19.56 -13.20
C VAL A 71 11.32 -20.10 -12.74
N PHE A 72 10.49 -19.22 -12.18
CA PHE A 72 9.18 -19.56 -11.62
C PHE A 72 8.05 -18.88 -12.40
N ASP A 73 6.84 -19.43 -12.28
CA ASP A 73 5.61 -18.77 -12.74
C ASP A 73 4.99 -17.97 -11.59
N THR A 74 4.75 -16.67 -11.80
CA THR A 74 4.26 -15.79 -10.72
C THR A 74 2.89 -16.22 -10.20
N GLN A 75 2.00 -16.72 -11.06
CA GLN A 75 0.66 -17.12 -10.62
C GLN A 75 0.71 -18.36 -9.75
N GLN A 76 1.60 -19.31 -10.05
CA GLN A 76 1.82 -20.48 -9.21
C GLN A 76 2.34 -20.09 -7.82
N ILE A 77 3.34 -19.20 -7.75
CA ILE A 77 3.91 -18.73 -6.48
C ILE A 77 2.88 -17.96 -5.66
N ILE A 78 2.11 -17.06 -6.26
CA ILE A 78 1.05 -16.31 -5.56
C ILE A 78 -0.01 -17.26 -5.00
N LYS A 79 -0.40 -18.28 -5.77
CA LYS A 79 -1.47 -19.20 -5.40
C LYS A 79 -1.05 -20.21 -4.34
N ASN A 80 0.14 -20.80 -4.48
CA ASN A 80 0.54 -21.97 -3.71
C ASN A 80 1.69 -21.68 -2.72
N GLY A 81 2.35 -20.53 -2.83
CA GLY A 81 3.65 -20.31 -2.20
C GLY A 81 4.78 -21.04 -2.94
N PHE A 82 5.99 -20.94 -2.39
CA PHE A 82 7.13 -21.74 -2.83
C PHE A 82 7.06 -23.13 -2.20
N SER A 83 7.45 -24.18 -2.93
CA SER A 83 7.65 -25.49 -2.31
C SER A 83 8.92 -25.50 -1.46
N PRO A 84 9.07 -26.39 -0.48
CA PRO A 84 10.29 -26.49 0.32
C PRO A 84 11.58 -26.62 -0.52
N GLU A 85 11.51 -27.33 -1.65
CA GLU A 85 12.63 -27.47 -2.59
C GLU A 85 12.95 -26.15 -3.30
N GLN A 86 11.93 -25.42 -3.73
CA GLN A 86 12.08 -24.09 -4.33
C GLN A 86 12.63 -23.08 -3.33
N GLU A 87 12.15 -23.11 -2.08
CA GLU A 87 12.67 -22.26 -1.00
C GLU A 87 14.14 -22.55 -0.73
N ALA A 88 14.53 -23.84 -0.64
CA ALA A 88 15.93 -24.21 -0.44
C ALA A 88 16.82 -23.76 -1.61
N GLU A 89 16.33 -23.90 -2.85
CA GLU A 89 17.04 -23.44 -4.04
C GLU A 89 17.22 -21.92 -4.06
N ILE A 90 16.15 -21.15 -3.78
CA ILE A 90 16.20 -19.69 -3.68
C ILE A 90 17.13 -19.25 -2.55
N LYS A 91 17.04 -19.89 -1.38
CA LYS A 91 17.88 -19.51 -0.23
C LYS A 91 19.37 -19.73 -0.48
N ARG A 92 19.72 -20.71 -1.30
CA ARG A 92 21.11 -20.93 -1.72
C ARG A 92 21.54 -19.96 -2.82
N ILE A 93 20.83 -19.94 -3.94
CA ILE A 93 21.19 -19.19 -5.16
C ILE A 93 21.03 -17.69 -4.96
N GLY A 94 19.98 -17.29 -4.25
CA GLY A 94 19.63 -15.91 -3.95
C GLY A 94 19.12 -15.09 -5.12
N SER A 95 19.08 -15.62 -6.34
CA SER A 95 18.65 -14.91 -7.54
C SER A 95 17.68 -15.76 -8.36
N PHE A 96 16.63 -15.16 -8.92
CA PHE A 96 15.64 -15.90 -9.71
C PHE A 96 14.81 -14.98 -10.63
N VAL A 97 14.12 -15.59 -11.58
CA VAL A 97 13.14 -14.94 -12.47
C VAL A 97 11.74 -15.40 -12.11
N CYS A 98 10.78 -14.48 -12.02
CA CYS A 98 9.35 -14.79 -11.97
C CYS A 98 8.66 -14.30 -13.25
N ARG A 99 8.01 -15.23 -13.96
CA ARG A 99 7.40 -15.00 -15.26
C ARG A 99 6.02 -14.38 -15.14
N ASN A 100 5.72 -13.46 -16.04
CA ASN A 100 4.38 -12.89 -16.23
C ASN A 100 3.79 -12.34 -14.91
N THR A 101 4.62 -11.63 -14.14
CA THR A 101 4.17 -10.90 -12.94
C THR A 101 3.17 -9.83 -13.34
N VAL A 102 3.53 -9.05 -14.36
CA VAL A 102 2.62 -8.14 -15.07
C VAL A 102 2.33 -8.75 -16.44
N PRO A 103 1.09 -8.73 -16.93
CA PRO A 103 0.78 -9.21 -18.28
C PRO A 103 1.67 -8.54 -19.34
N GLN A 104 2.27 -9.32 -20.22
CA GLN A 104 3.24 -8.80 -21.20
C GLN A 104 2.72 -7.62 -22.03
N LYS A 105 1.43 -7.65 -22.42
CA LYS A 105 0.77 -6.56 -23.16
C LYS A 105 0.69 -5.27 -22.35
N GLU A 106 0.44 -5.39 -21.05
CA GLU A 106 0.36 -4.26 -20.13
C GLU A 106 1.74 -3.65 -19.91
N ALA A 107 2.75 -4.47 -19.60
CA ALA A 107 4.13 -4.00 -19.46
C ALA A 107 4.65 -3.32 -20.74
N THR A 108 4.32 -3.88 -21.92
CA THR A 108 4.66 -3.25 -23.22
C THR A 108 3.97 -1.91 -23.41
N LYS A 109 2.69 -1.79 -23.01
CA LYS A 109 1.96 -0.52 -23.06
C LYS A 109 2.59 0.49 -22.11
N LEU A 110 2.87 0.10 -20.87
CA LEU A 110 3.51 0.96 -19.87
C LEU A 110 4.87 1.48 -20.34
N TYR A 111 5.66 0.65 -21.04
CA TYR A 111 6.89 1.12 -21.67
C TYR A 111 6.65 2.17 -22.76
N SER A 112 5.62 1.98 -23.60
CA SER A 112 5.25 2.98 -24.60
C SER A 112 4.80 4.29 -23.96
N ASP A 113 3.98 4.22 -22.91
CA ASP A 113 3.49 5.39 -22.18
C ASP A 113 4.64 6.12 -21.50
N LEU A 114 5.56 5.38 -20.88
CA LEU A 114 6.77 5.92 -20.26
C LEU A 114 7.65 6.66 -21.28
N LYS A 115 7.86 6.10 -22.48
CA LYS A 115 8.63 6.79 -23.52
C LYS A 115 7.99 8.10 -23.94
N THR A 116 6.66 8.12 -24.08
CA THR A 116 5.93 9.37 -24.34
C THR A 116 6.09 10.35 -23.18
N TYR A 117 5.95 9.89 -21.93
CA TYR A 117 6.12 10.70 -20.73
C TYR A 117 7.53 11.33 -20.65
N VAL A 118 8.58 10.55 -20.91
CA VAL A 118 9.96 11.04 -20.94
C VAL A 118 10.18 12.02 -22.09
N ALA A 119 9.61 11.76 -23.26
CA ALA A 119 9.71 12.66 -24.42
C ALA A 119 8.99 14.00 -24.18
N ASP A 120 7.82 13.97 -23.56
CA ASP A 120 7.02 15.15 -23.22
C ASP A 120 7.68 16.04 -22.16
N ASN A 121 8.53 15.44 -21.32
CA ASN A 121 9.26 16.09 -20.24
C ASN A 121 10.77 16.22 -20.53
N LYS A 122 11.11 16.16 -21.83
CA LYS A 122 12.49 16.25 -22.29
C LYS A 122 13.10 17.60 -21.90
N GLY A 123 14.19 17.56 -21.12
CA GLY A 123 14.89 18.73 -20.61
C GLY A 123 14.82 18.85 -19.08
N SER A 124 13.79 18.27 -18.46
CA SER A 124 13.64 18.21 -17.00
C SER A 124 14.20 16.90 -16.44
N ILE A 125 13.83 15.77 -17.05
CA ILE A 125 14.31 14.44 -16.63
C ILE A 125 15.77 14.26 -17.05
N GLN A 126 16.65 14.11 -16.06
CA GLN A 126 18.07 13.81 -16.26
C GLN A 126 18.31 12.31 -16.34
N ALA A 127 19.49 11.91 -16.84
CA ALA A 127 19.89 10.51 -16.87
C ALA A 127 21.41 10.34 -16.77
N TRP A 128 21.86 9.23 -16.19
CA TRP A 128 23.28 8.90 -16.00
C TRP A 128 23.64 7.52 -16.60
N PRO A 129 24.94 7.26 -16.87
CA PRO A 129 26.05 8.22 -16.89
C PRO A 129 25.88 9.25 -18.03
N LYS A 130 26.48 10.43 -17.89
CA LYS A 130 26.26 11.56 -18.81
C LYS A 130 26.66 11.26 -20.26
N GLU A 131 27.71 10.46 -20.43
CA GLU A 131 28.27 10.08 -21.74
C GLU A 131 27.39 9.05 -22.46
N SER A 132 26.60 8.30 -21.70
CA SER A 132 25.72 7.26 -22.20
C SER A 132 24.50 7.16 -21.27
N PRO A 133 23.56 8.12 -21.35
CA PRO A 133 22.45 8.18 -20.42
C PRO A 133 21.57 6.94 -20.56
N SER A 134 21.33 6.26 -19.45
CA SER A 134 20.53 5.03 -19.42
C SER A 134 19.75 4.85 -18.12
N MET A 135 20.21 5.40 -17.01
CA MET A 135 19.52 5.41 -15.72
C MET A 135 18.80 6.76 -15.57
N LEU A 136 17.48 6.76 -15.66
CA LEU A 136 16.65 7.96 -15.57
C LEU A 136 16.51 8.40 -14.11
N VAL A 137 16.76 9.68 -13.85
CA VAL A 137 16.46 10.35 -12.57
C VAL A 137 14.96 10.66 -12.57
N LEU A 138 14.15 9.63 -12.38
CA LEU A 138 12.69 9.63 -12.42
C LEU A 138 12.18 8.52 -11.50
N TYR A 139 11.39 8.88 -10.50
CA TYR A 139 11.04 7.99 -9.39
C TYR A 139 9.53 7.85 -9.20
N ASN A 140 8.71 8.75 -9.71
CA ASN A 140 7.27 8.80 -9.44
C ASN A 140 6.41 9.00 -10.71
N SER A 141 6.81 8.40 -11.83
CA SER A 141 5.99 8.44 -13.06
C SER A 141 4.75 7.53 -12.96
N PRO A 142 3.69 7.79 -13.74
CA PRO A 142 2.48 6.96 -13.76
C PRO A 142 2.78 5.47 -14.05
N ALA A 143 3.75 5.20 -14.93
CA ALA A 143 4.15 3.83 -15.27
C ALA A 143 4.81 3.11 -14.08
N GLN A 144 5.70 3.79 -13.34
CA GLN A 144 6.32 3.22 -12.14
C GLN A 144 5.28 2.96 -11.05
N ASN A 145 4.37 3.90 -10.83
CA ASN A 145 3.33 3.75 -9.81
C ASN A 145 2.39 2.58 -10.13
N THR A 146 1.97 2.46 -11.39
CA THR A 146 1.15 1.33 -11.85
C THR A 146 1.84 -0.02 -11.62
N LEU A 147 3.14 -0.14 -11.92
CA LEU A 147 3.89 -1.37 -11.71
C LEU A 147 4.04 -1.71 -10.22
N ARG A 148 4.36 -0.72 -9.37
CA ARG A 148 4.55 -0.91 -7.93
C ARG A 148 3.25 -1.31 -7.23
N SER A 149 2.12 -0.73 -7.65
CA SER A 149 0.79 -1.05 -7.10
C SER A 149 0.10 -2.22 -7.82
N HIS A 150 0.76 -2.88 -8.78
CA HIS A 150 0.16 -3.98 -9.51
C HIS A 150 -0.14 -5.14 -8.54
N PRO A 151 -1.37 -5.70 -8.49
CA PRO A 151 -1.75 -6.67 -7.47
C PRO A 151 -0.87 -7.93 -7.42
N ASN A 152 -0.42 -8.43 -8.58
CA ASN A 152 0.49 -9.57 -8.60
C ASN A 152 1.86 -9.22 -8.04
N HIS A 153 2.30 -7.97 -8.22
CA HIS A 153 3.58 -7.52 -7.72
C HIS A 153 3.56 -7.44 -6.19
N LEU A 154 2.50 -6.87 -5.60
CA LEU A 154 2.33 -6.82 -4.14
C LEU A 154 2.24 -8.23 -3.53
N LYS A 155 1.43 -9.11 -4.14
CA LYS A 155 1.30 -10.51 -3.69
C LYS A 155 2.61 -11.27 -3.80
N LEU A 156 3.36 -11.09 -4.89
CA LEU A 156 4.67 -11.72 -5.07
C LEU A 156 5.67 -11.21 -4.01
N GLN A 157 5.79 -9.89 -3.83
CA GLN A 157 6.69 -9.31 -2.82
C GLN A 157 6.40 -9.86 -1.41
N ARG A 158 5.12 -9.98 -1.03
CA ARG A 158 4.74 -10.62 0.23
C ARG A 158 5.30 -12.04 0.34
N LYS A 159 5.16 -12.85 -0.73
CA LYS A 159 5.73 -14.22 -0.77
C LYS A 159 7.25 -14.23 -0.67
N LEU A 160 7.94 -13.23 -1.21
CA LEU A 160 9.39 -13.11 -1.06
C LEU A 160 9.78 -12.76 0.38
N ASN A 161 9.05 -11.84 1.01
CA ASN A 161 9.29 -11.48 2.41
C ASN A 161 8.99 -12.64 3.37
N GLU A 162 8.02 -13.50 3.05
CA GLU A 162 7.71 -14.71 3.83
C GLU A 162 8.85 -15.76 3.83
N LEU A 163 9.82 -15.67 2.91
CA LEU A 163 11.02 -16.54 2.92
C LEU A 163 11.96 -16.25 4.10
N TRP A 164 11.86 -15.05 4.66
CA TRP A 164 12.69 -14.59 5.77
C TRP A 164 12.10 -14.99 7.12
N LYS A 165 12.95 -15.26 8.09
CA LYS A 165 12.57 -15.53 9.47
C LYS A 165 12.37 -14.20 10.20
N TYR A 166 11.16 -13.96 10.72
CA TYR A 166 10.79 -12.73 11.44
C TYR A 166 9.84 -12.99 12.62
N SER A 167 9.74 -12.03 13.53
CA SER A 167 8.75 -11.96 14.60
C SER A 167 7.60 -11.04 14.20
N ALA A 168 6.36 -11.48 14.42
CA ALA A 168 5.16 -10.72 14.05
C ALA A 168 4.84 -9.55 15.03
N GLU A 169 5.68 -9.28 16.02
CA GLU A 169 5.47 -8.20 17.00
C GLU A 169 5.70 -6.80 16.40
N ASP A 170 6.75 -6.63 15.62
CA ASP A 170 7.19 -5.33 15.04
C ASP A 170 7.55 -5.43 13.54
N THR A 171 7.45 -6.63 12.97
CA THR A 171 7.84 -6.94 11.60
C THR A 171 6.73 -7.72 10.90
N SER A 172 6.49 -7.43 9.63
CA SER A 172 5.46 -8.08 8.83
C SER A 172 5.92 -8.26 7.39
N PRO A 173 5.49 -9.36 6.73
CA PRO A 173 5.87 -9.60 5.33
C PRO A 173 5.15 -8.70 4.34
N GLU A 174 4.19 -7.87 4.81
CA GLU A 174 3.51 -6.91 3.94
C GLU A 174 4.53 -5.98 3.27
N PRO A 175 4.48 -5.82 1.95
CA PRO A 175 5.42 -4.98 1.24
C PRO A 175 5.14 -3.49 1.44
N LEU A 176 6.19 -2.72 1.67
CA LEU A 176 6.16 -1.27 1.60
C LEU A 176 6.68 -0.78 0.23
N VAL A 177 6.10 0.30 -0.28
CA VAL A 177 6.48 0.86 -1.58
C VAL A 177 7.71 1.77 -1.42
N TYR A 178 8.85 1.31 -1.93
CA TYR A 178 10.07 2.11 -2.06
C TYR A 178 10.16 2.69 -3.48
N LEU A 179 10.37 4.01 -3.60
CA LEU A 179 10.54 4.68 -4.88
C LEU A 179 11.98 4.50 -5.37
N ASP A 180 12.14 3.96 -6.58
CA ASP A 180 13.43 3.73 -7.22
C ASP A 180 13.34 4.04 -8.72
N GLY A 181 14.47 4.20 -9.39
CA GLY A 181 14.59 4.72 -10.75
C GLY A 181 14.09 3.78 -11.84
N ILE A 182 14.32 4.22 -13.08
CA ILE A 182 14.14 3.42 -14.30
C ILE A 182 15.47 3.35 -15.03
N ARG A 183 15.71 2.22 -15.70
CA ARG A 183 16.74 2.13 -16.74
C ARG A 183 16.08 1.95 -18.11
N ASP A 184 16.56 2.68 -19.12
CA ASP A 184 16.21 2.51 -20.54
C ASP A 184 17.50 2.66 -21.38
N ARG A 185 18.18 1.54 -21.64
CA ARG A 185 19.50 1.52 -22.29
C ARG A 185 19.38 1.12 -23.75
N ALA A 186 19.92 1.89 -24.68
CA ALA A 186 19.82 1.60 -26.11
C ALA A 186 20.83 0.52 -26.58
N PRO A 187 20.51 -0.25 -27.64
CA PRO A 187 21.45 -1.17 -28.28
C PRO A 187 22.81 -0.54 -28.60
N GLY A 188 23.88 -1.30 -28.39
CA GLY A 188 25.26 -0.90 -28.67
C GLY A 188 25.88 0.08 -27.67
N GLN A 189 25.11 0.57 -26.68
CA GLN A 189 25.59 1.49 -25.67
C GLN A 189 26.40 0.75 -24.60
N PRO A 190 27.70 1.02 -24.40
CA PRO A 190 28.48 0.40 -23.34
C PRO A 190 28.08 0.97 -21.96
N PHE A 191 28.23 0.18 -20.90
CA PHE A 191 27.98 0.61 -19.52
C PHE A 191 29.05 0.06 -18.59
N LEU A 192 30.00 0.90 -18.18
CA LEU A 192 31.12 0.50 -17.32
C LEU A 192 30.93 0.88 -15.85
N GLY A 193 29.84 1.59 -15.52
CA GLY A 193 29.66 2.23 -14.21
C GLY A 193 29.41 1.29 -13.03
N LEU A 194 28.99 0.04 -13.28
CA LEU A 194 28.61 -0.91 -12.22
C LEU A 194 29.23 -2.29 -12.46
N GLY A 195 30.49 -2.44 -12.03
CA GLY A 195 31.15 -3.74 -11.92
C GLY A 195 30.61 -4.57 -10.75
N PRO A 196 31.24 -5.72 -10.42
CA PRO A 196 30.79 -6.60 -9.35
C PRO A 196 30.72 -5.88 -8.01
N HIS A 197 29.52 -5.85 -7.41
CA HIS A 197 29.28 -5.17 -6.14
C HIS A 197 28.14 -5.81 -5.36
N ILE A 198 28.06 -5.44 -4.08
CA ILE A 198 26.95 -5.73 -3.17
C ILE A 198 26.53 -4.39 -2.54
N ASP A 199 25.24 -4.04 -2.62
CA ASP A 199 24.71 -2.80 -2.03
C ASP A 199 24.48 -2.94 -0.52
N ALA A 200 23.56 -2.15 0.05
CA ALA A 200 23.26 -2.15 1.48
C ALA A 200 24.52 -1.87 2.33
N GLY A 201 25.30 -0.88 1.89
CA GLY A 201 26.48 -0.39 2.57
C GLY A 201 27.80 -1.07 2.15
N SER A 202 28.89 -0.68 2.79
CA SER A 202 30.22 -1.29 2.61
C SER A 202 30.87 -1.51 3.98
N LEU A 203 31.64 -0.54 4.49
CA LEU A 203 32.33 -0.69 5.79
C LEU A 203 31.36 -0.96 6.96
N CYS A 204 30.12 -0.44 6.89
CA CYS A 204 29.10 -0.60 7.93
C CYS A 204 28.81 -2.07 8.27
N ARG A 205 28.99 -3.03 7.35
CA ARG A 205 28.85 -4.48 7.63
C ARG A 205 29.77 -4.97 8.73
N TRP A 206 30.95 -4.37 8.83
CA TRP A 206 31.94 -4.69 9.86
C TRP A 206 31.87 -3.69 11.02
N ALA A 207 31.65 -2.41 10.71
CA ALA A 207 31.73 -1.33 11.70
C ALA A 207 30.50 -1.23 12.61
N ASP A 208 29.28 -1.38 12.09
CA ASP A 208 28.07 -1.40 12.90
C ASP A 208 28.01 -2.71 13.70
N PRO A 209 27.98 -2.67 15.04
CA PRO A 209 27.86 -3.88 15.85
C PRO A 209 26.59 -4.69 15.55
N THR A 210 25.49 -4.03 15.18
CA THR A 210 24.22 -4.71 14.88
C THR A 210 24.31 -5.45 13.54
N TYR A 211 24.81 -4.78 12.50
CA TYR A 211 25.06 -5.38 11.20
C TYR A 211 26.09 -6.53 11.31
N ARG A 212 27.14 -6.36 12.09
CA ARG A 212 28.13 -7.42 12.34
C ARG A 212 27.48 -8.66 12.94
N LYS A 213 26.49 -8.52 13.83
CA LYS A 213 25.76 -9.64 14.45
C LYS A 213 24.93 -10.45 13.47
N VAL A 214 24.54 -9.89 12.32
CA VAL A 214 23.92 -10.65 11.21
C VAL A 214 24.85 -11.79 10.77
N TYR A 215 26.15 -11.58 10.86
CA TYR A 215 27.18 -12.47 10.37
C TYR A 215 27.94 -13.20 11.49
N ASP A 216 27.36 -13.29 12.70
CA ASP A 216 28.00 -13.82 13.90
C ASP A 216 28.55 -15.24 13.72
N GLU A 217 27.78 -16.10 13.04
CA GLU A 217 28.18 -17.49 12.75
C GLU A 217 29.42 -17.59 11.85
N ILE A 218 29.54 -16.68 10.86
CA ILE A 218 30.71 -16.61 9.97
C ILE A 218 31.95 -16.23 10.79
N PHE A 219 31.87 -15.15 11.57
CA PHE A 219 33.01 -14.71 12.36
C PHE A 219 33.38 -15.71 13.48
N SER A 220 32.40 -16.48 13.96
CA SER A 220 32.56 -17.51 15.00
C SER A 220 33.12 -18.85 14.51
N GLY A 221 33.52 -18.98 13.23
CA GLY A 221 34.11 -20.22 12.71
C GLY A 221 33.10 -21.28 12.25
N ARG A 222 31.81 -20.91 12.17
CA ARG A 222 30.69 -21.77 11.76
C ARG A 222 29.95 -21.18 10.54
N PRO A 223 30.65 -20.85 9.44
CA PRO A 223 30.02 -20.27 8.25
C PRO A 223 28.89 -21.15 7.66
N GLU A 224 28.93 -22.47 7.90
CA GLU A 224 27.88 -23.40 7.48
C GLU A 224 26.51 -23.10 8.11
N ASP A 225 26.50 -22.56 9.34
CA ASP A 225 25.32 -22.30 10.17
C ASP A 225 24.71 -20.90 9.92
N HIS A 226 25.37 -20.06 9.11
CA HIS A 226 24.85 -18.73 8.79
C HIS A 226 23.55 -18.80 7.99
N ASP A 227 22.49 -18.20 8.53
CA ASP A 227 21.22 -17.97 7.84
C ASP A 227 21.18 -16.55 7.27
N ALA A 228 21.34 -16.43 5.96
CA ALA A 228 21.24 -15.14 5.26
C ALA A 228 19.82 -14.54 5.30
N TYR A 229 18.81 -15.35 5.69
CA TYR A 229 17.39 -14.99 5.69
C TYR A 229 16.84 -14.71 7.10
N ASP A 230 17.71 -14.45 8.09
CA ASP A 230 17.28 -14.01 9.43
C ASP A 230 17.00 -12.50 9.44
N LEU A 231 15.72 -12.13 9.34
CA LEU A 231 15.29 -10.73 9.33
C LEU A 231 15.39 -10.10 10.71
N GLU A 232 15.27 -10.88 11.79
CA GLU A 232 15.38 -10.36 13.16
C GLU A 232 16.78 -9.83 13.44
N ALA A 233 17.80 -10.52 12.93
CA ALA A 233 19.18 -10.04 13.02
C ALA A 233 19.42 -8.80 12.14
N ARG A 234 18.80 -8.74 10.95
CA ARG A 234 19.08 -7.72 9.94
C ARG A 234 18.28 -6.42 10.08
N LYS A 235 17.04 -6.47 10.58
CA LYS A 235 16.10 -5.33 10.57
C LYS A 235 16.57 -4.08 11.30
N ASN A 236 17.51 -4.23 12.24
CA ASN A 236 18.07 -3.14 13.04
C ASN A 236 19.50 -2.77 12.64
N ALA A 237 20.06 -3.41 11.61
CA ALA A 237 21.39 -3.10 11.11
C ALA A 237 21.41 -1.71 10.48
N ASP A 238 22.40 -0.90 10.84
CA ASP A 238 22.56 0.44 10.26
C ASP A 238 23.41 0.36 8.98
N GLN A 239 22.74 0.12 7.87
CA GLN A 239 23.37 0.12 6.55
C GLN A 239 23.70 1.52 6.00
N GLU A 240 23.24 2.59 6.67
CA GLU A 240 23.54 4.00 6.36
C GLU A 240 24.54 4.63 7.35
N LEU A 241 25.17 3.83 8.22
CA LEU A 241 26.13 4.30 9.24
C LEU A 241 27.14 5.30 8.68
N TYR A 242 27.53 5.11 7.42
CA TYR A 242 28.25 6.08 6.63
C TYR A 242 27.41 6.56 5.46
N LYS A 243 26.76 7.71 5.62
CA LYS A 243 25.93 8.33 4.60
C LYS A 243 26.64 8.41 3.23
N GLY A 244 25.95 7.92 2.19
CA GLY A 244 26.51 7.84 0.85
C GLY A 244 25.45 7.78 -0.24
N LEU A 245 25.81 8.21 -1.46
CA LEU A 245 24.92 8.28 -2.63
C LEU A 245 24.48 6.90 -3.16
N ALA A 246 25.21 5.84 -2.82
CA ALA A 246 24.95 4.48 -3.30
C ALA A 246 24.18 3.62 -2.29
N HIS A 247 23.82 4.17 -1.13
CA HIS A 247 23.15 3.43 -0.06
C HIS A 247 21.65 3.64 -0.13
N SER A 248 20.92 2.59 0.24
CA SER A 248 19.51 2.73 0.54
C SER A 248 19.35 2.80 2.05
N THR A 249 18.43 3.62 2.53
CA THR A 249 18.09 3.68 3.97
C THR A 249 17.17 2.53 4.36
N VAL A 250 16.39 1.97 3.40
CA VAL A 250 15.46 0.87 3.67
C VAL A 250 16.12 -0.50 3.57
N LEU A 251 15.73 -1.39 4.47
CA LEU A 251 16.03 -2.81 4.32
C LEU A 251 15.20 -3.39 3.19
N ARG A 252 15.88 -3.77 2.11
CA ARG A 252 15.32 -4.52 0.98
C ARG A 252 15.69 -5.98 1.19
N THR A 253 14.71 -6.87 1.37
CA THR A 253 14.97 -8.32 1.48
C THR A 253 15.47 -8.87 0.15
N PHE A 254 14.85 -8.41 -0.92
CA PHE A 254 15.29 -8.63 -2.28
C PHE A 254 15.34 -7.29 -3.00
N GLN A 255 16.44 -7.04 -3.71
CA GLN A 255 16.41 -6.11 -4.82
C GLN A 255 15.71 -6.77 -6.01
N GLY A 256 15.19 -5.95 -6.92
CA GLY A 256 14.52 -6.47 -8.08
C GLY A 256 14.18 -5.42 -9.12
N TRP A 257 13.79 -5.90 -10.29
CA TRP A 257 13.24 -5.05 -11.34
C TRP A 257 12.18 -5.78 -12.16
N THR A 258 11.28 -5.00 -12.75
CA THR A 258 10.30 -5.47 -13.74
C THR A 258 10.80 -5.15 -15.15
N ALA A 259 10.83 -6.14 -16.04
CA ALA A 259 11.18 -5.94 -17.44
C ALA A 259 10.09 -5.16 -18.18
N LEU A 260 10.49 -4.12 -18.90
CA LEU A 260 9.62 -3.36 -19.81
C LEU A 260 9.86 -3.76 -21.28
N THR A 261 11.02 -4.34 -21.57
CA THR A 261 11.42 -4.87 -22.88
C THR A 261 12.06 -6.26 -22.71
N PRO A 262 12.10 -7.08 -23.76
CA PRO A 262 12.83 -8.35 -23.70
C PRO A 262 14.34 -8.11 -23.62
N THR A 263 15.02 -8.89 -22.80
CA THR A 263 16.49 -8.94 -22.75
C THR A 263 16.98 -10.36 -22.55
N ALA A 264 18.08 -10.72 -23.19
CA ALA A 264 18.79 -11.98 -23.03
C ALA A 264 20.23 -11.75 -22.53
N PRO A 265 20.99 -12.81 -22.20
CA PRO A 265 22.42 -12.69 -21.96
C PRO A 265 23.15 -11.90 -23.05
N ARG A 266 24.02 -10.95 -22.66
CA ARG A 266 24.74 -10.00 -23.53
C ARG A 266 23.87 -8.90 -24.16
N GLU A 267 22.63 -8.77 -23.74
CA GLU A 267 21.71 -7.74 -24.22
C GLU A 267 21.47 -6.66 -23.16
N GLY A 268 22.50 -6.28 -22.39
CA GLY A 268 22.40 -5.17 -21.43
C GLY A 268 21.61 -5.53 -20.16
N THR A 269 21.53 -6.83 -19.84
CA THR A 269 20.86 -7.35 -18.64
C THR A 269 21.73 -7.19 -17.38
N ILE A 270 21.37 -7.87 -16.29
CA ILE A 270 22.15 -7.96 -15.06
C ILE A 270 22.95 -9.27 -15.06
N MET A 271 24.09 -9.26 -14.36
CA MET A 271 24.86 -10.45 -14.02
C MET A 271 24.85 -10.67 -12.51
N VAL A 272 24.84 -11.92 -12.06
CA VAL A 272 24.78 -12.30 -10.65
C VAL A 272 25.80 -13.39 -10.34
N TYR A 273 26.25 -13.43 -9.09
CA TYR A 273 26.96 -14.57 -8.52
C TYR A 273 25.93 -15.44 -7.77
N PRO A 274 25.59 -16.63 -8.27
CA PRO A 274 24.45 -17.43 -7.82
C PRO A 274 24.75 -18.26 -6.56
N ASP A 275 25.32 -17.65 -5.51
CA ASP A 275 25.42 -18.23 -4.17
C ASP A 275 25.48 -17.11 -3.13
N VAL A 276 24.50 -17.04 -2.22
CA VAL A 276 24.44 -15.94 -1.24
C VAL A 276 25.44 -16.16 -0.11
N LYS A 277 25.30 -17.30 0.56
CA LYS A 277 25.92 -17.56 1.86
C LYS A 277 27.44 -17.60 1.77
N THR A 278 27.97 -18.28 0.76
CA THR A 278 29.41 -18.52 0.66
C THR A 278 30.13 -17.27 0.18
N VAL A 279 29.53 -16.54 -0.76
CA VAL A 279 30.10 -15.28 -1.29
C VAL A 279 30.15 -14.20 -0.22
N ILE A 280 29.06 -14.00 0.54
CA ILE A 280 29.06 -13.00 1.61
C ILE A 280 30.03 -13.38 2.73
N ALA A 281 30.12 -14.67 3.08
CA ALA A 281 31.10 -15.14 4.07
C ALA A 281 32.54 -14.90 3.61
N TYR A 282 32.85 -15.19 2.35
CA TYR A 282 34.18 -14.94 1.79
C TYR A 282 34.53 -13.45 1.84
N LEU A 283 33.61 -12.60 1.40
CA LEU A 283 33.78 -11.16 1.40
C LEU A 283 34.07 -10.64 2.82
N LEU A 284 33.31 -11.08 3.82
CA LEU A 284 33.45 -10.63 5.20
C LEU A 284 34.77 -11.07 5.85
N LEU A 285 35.28 -12.24 5.47
CA LEU A 285 36.54 -12.80 5.98
C LEU A 285 37.77 -12.26 5.25
N ARG A 286 37.63 -11.87 3.98
CA ARG A 286 38.73 -11.45 3.11
C ARG A 286 39.65 -10.37 3.72
N PRO A 287 39.18 -9.35 4.47
CA PRO A 287 40.04 -8.34 5.09
C PRO A 287 41.06 -8.89 6.09
N PHE A 288 40.86 -10.09 6.64
CA PHE A 288 41.72 -10.70 7.67
C PHE A 288 42.86 -11.54 7.09
N PHE A 289 42.97 -11.67 5.77
CA PHE A 289 43.96 -12.55 5.13
C PHE A 289 44.74 -11.83 4.03
N SER A 290 46.05 -11.92 4.06
CA SER A 290 46.96 -11.43 3.01
C SER A 290 47.35 -12.56 2.06
N PRO A 291 47.38 -12.31 0.74
CA PRO A 291 47.72 -13.33 -0.24
C PRO A 291 49.17 -13.81 -0.09
N PRO A 292 49.46 -15.09 -0.41
CA PRO A 292 50.84 -15.55 -0.53
C PRO A 292 51.58 -14.78 -1.64
N LYS A 293 52.91 -14.70 -1.53
CA LYS A 293 53.75 -14.06 -2.54
C LYS A 293 53.85 -14.85 -3.84
N ASP A 294 53.71 -16.17 -3.75
CA ASP A 294 53.72 -17.07 -4.89
C ASP A 294 52.33 -17.09 -5.54
N PRO A 295 52.19 -16.63 -6.80
CA PRO A 295 50.91 -16.64 -7.50
C PRO A 295 50.27 -18.02 -7.61
N ASP A 296 51.07 -19.09 -7.68
CA ASP A 296 50.57 -20.46 -7.81
C ASP A 296 49.90 -20.97 -6.51
N GLN A 297 50.14 -20.28 -5.40
CA GLN A 297 49.56 -20.59 -4.09
C GLN A 297 48.30 -19.76 -3.78
N ILE A 298 47.90 -18.81 -4.63
CA ILE A 298 46.80 -17.89 -4.34
C ILE A 298 45.47 -18.63 -4.07
N MET A 299 45.24 -19.76 -4.73
CA MET A 299 44.01 -20.54 -4.57
C MET A 299 44.06 -21.50 -3.37
N ASP A 300 45.23 -21.71 -2.75
CA ASP A 300 45.36 -22.51 -1.54
C ASP A 300 45.15 -21.61 -0.30
N ALA A 301 43.94 -21.70 0.26
CA ALA A 301 43.52 -20.91 1.41
C ALA A 301 44.44 -21.04 2.64
N GLU A 302 45.16 -22.16 2.79
CA GLU A 302 46.07 -22.39 3.92
C GLU A 302 47.39 -21.61 3.79
N GLN A 303 47.75 -21.18 2.57
CA GLN A 303 48.97 -20.37 2.33
C GLN A 303 48.75 -18.87 2.62
N TRP A 304 47.51 -18.46 2.88
CA TRP A 304 47.19 -17.07 3.20
C TRP A 304 47.59 -16.72 4.63
N THR A 305 48.17 -15.54 4.81
CA THR A 305 48.66 -15.09 6.13
C THR A 305 47.61 -14.24 6.82
N PHE A 306 47.30 -14.54 8.08
CA PHE A 306 46.39 -13.72 8.88
C PHE A 306 46.94 -12.30 9.09
N ASP A 307 46.17 -11.27 8.75
CA ASP A 307 46.52 -9.87 8.89
C ASP A 307 45.68 -9.18 9.99
N ASN A 308 46.37 -8.72 11.02
CA ASN A 308 45.81 -7.94 12.12
C ASN A 308 46.42 -6.53 12.22
N SER A 309 47.21 -6.13 11.22
CA SER A 309 48.13 -5.01 11.29
C SER A 309 47.77 -3.87 10.34
N THR A 310 46.99 -4.13 9.29
CA THR A 310 46.58 -3.12 8.31
C THR A 310 45.09 -2.81 8.37
N GLY A 311 44.72 -1.57 8.03
CA GLY A 311 43.33 -1.15 7.83
C GLY A 311 42.77 -1.52 6.45
N TRP A 312 43.39 -2.46 5.72
CA TRP A 312 42.95 -2.79 4.36
C TRP A 312 41.72 -3.70 4.36
N PHE A 313 40.65 -3.23 3.73
CA PHE A 313 39.42 -3.95 3.43
C PHE A 313 39.21 -3.87 1.92
N PRO A 314 39.43 -4.95 1.15
CA PRO A 314 39.44 -4.87 -0.30
C PRO A 314 38.11 -4.36 -0.87
N GLY A 315 38.16 -3.38 -1.78
CA GLY A 315 36.98 -2.80 -2.43
C GLY A 315 35.99 -2.09 -1.49
N THR A 316 36.44 -1.70 -0.30
CA THR A 316 35.59 -1.12 0.75
C THR A 316 35.80 0.39 0.85
N MET A 317 34.73 1.15 0.73
CA MET A 317 34.72 2.61 0.95
C MET A 317 33.49 2.94 1.79
N LYS A 318 33.65 3.84 2.77
CA LYS A 318 32.58 4.21 3.70
C LYS A 318 31.25 4.56 2.98
N PRO A 319 31.19 5.53 2.04
CA PRO A 319 29.93 6.00 1.45
C PRO A 319 29.47 5.23 0.20
N GLU A 320 30.10 4.10 -0.16
CA GLU A 320 29.77 3.37 -1.40
C GLU A 320 29.25 1.95 -1.13
N SER A 321 28.70 1.32 -2.16
CA SER A 321 28.48 -0.13 -2.18
C SER A 321 29.80 -0.88 -2.09
N GLN A 322 29.76 -2.08 -1.53
CA GLN A 322 30.93 -2.95 -1.46
C GLN A 322 31.34 -3.43 -2.86
N ARG A 323 32.61 -3.25 -3.24
CA ARG A 323 33.11 -3.59 -4.58
C ARG A 323 33.94 -4.86 -4.56
N LEU A 324 33.89 -5.61 -5.66
CA LEU A 324 34.64 -6.84 -5.86
C LEU A 324 35.36 -6.80 -7.21
N SER A 325 36.56 -7.36 -7.24
CA SER A 325 37.36 -7.49 -8.47
C SER A 325 38.22 -8.75 -8.41
N ARG A 326 38.79 -9.16 -9.55
CA ARG A 326 39.58 -10.40 -9.66
C ARG A 326 40.81 -10.37 -8.77
N SER A 327 41.53 -9.24 -8.78
CA SER A 327 42.77 -9.08 -8.01
C SER A 327 42.52 -9.05 -6.51
N SER A 328 41.40 -8.48 -6.08
CA SER A 328 41.04 -8.37 -4.66
C SER A 328 40.41 -9.65 -4.10
N HIS A 329 39.62 -10.35 -4.92
CA HIS A 329 38.79 -11.49 -4.53
C HIS A 329 39.05 -12.72 -5.42
N PRO A 330 40.29 -13.26 -5.47
CA PRO A 330 40.67 -14.29 -6.44
C PRO A 330 39.87 -15.59 -6.33
N HIS A 331 39.53 -16.03 -5.11
CA HIS A 331 38.75 -17.27 -4.92
C HIS A 331 37.33 -17.21 -5.46
N LEU A 332 36.78 -16.00 -5.68
CA LEU A 332 35.47 -15.89 -6.32
C LEU A 332 35.51 -16.27 -7.80
N ARG A 333 36.70 -16.23 -8.45
CA ARG A 333 36.85 -16.56 -9.87
C ARG A 333 35.80 -15.85 -10.72
N LEU A 334 35.67 -14.53 -10.53
CA LEU A 334 34.57 -13.72 -11.06
C LEU A 334 34.44 -13.81 -12.60
N GLU A 335 35.51 -14.09 -13.33
CA GLU A 335 35.46 -14.31 -14.78
C GLU A 335 34.62 -15.54 -15.16
N GLU A 336 34.58 -16.54 -14.29
CA GLU A 336 33.93 -17.82 -14.53
C GLU A 336 32.57 -17.90 -13.85
N CYS A 337 32.41 -17.24 -12.70
CA CYS A 337 31.24 -17.38 -11.85
C CYS A 337 30.21 -16.24 -11.98
N LEU A 338 30.59 -15.09 -12.54
CA LEU A 338 29.64 -13.99 -12.76
C LEU A 338 28.84 -14.26 -14.04
N ILE A 339 27.60 -14.72 -13.87
CA ILE A 339 26.75 -15.19 -14.97
C ILE A 339 25.67 -14.18 -15.33
N HIS A 340 25.26 -14.15 -16.59
CA HIS A 340 24.14 -13.32 -17.03
C HIS A 340 22.82 -13.90 -16.55
N MET A 341 21.88 -13.03 -16.20
CA MET A 341 20.48 -13.42 -15.96
C MET A 341 19.89 -14.11 -17.20
N PRO A 342 19.03 -15.13 -17.05
CA PRO A 342 18.31 -15.75 -18.16
C PRO A 342 17.48 -14.74 -18.96
N GLU A 343 17.04 -15.16 -20.15
CA GLU A 343 16.15 -14.35 -20.98
C GLU A 343 14.88 -13.97 -20.21
N VAL A 344 14.47 -12.71 -20.30
CA VAL A 344 13.22 -12.15 -19.74
C VAL A 344 12.38 -11.51 -20.83
N GLN A 345 11.06 -11.52 -20.63
CA GLN A 345 10.07 -10.85 -21.48
C GLN A 345 9.46 -9.66 -20.71
N PRO A 346 8.83 -8.68 -21.41
CA PRO A 346 8.10 -7.62 -20.74
C PRO A 346 7.10 -8.17 -19.72
N GLY A 347 7.12 -7.63 -18.50
CA GLY A 347 6.26 -8.05 -17.40
C GLY A 347 6.82 -9.18 -16.52
N ASP A 348 7.92 -9.83 -16.93
CA ASP A 348 8.70 -10.67 -16.04
C ASP A 348 9.42 -9.82 -14.99
N THR A 349 9.67 -10.39 -13.83
CA THR A 349 10.44 -9.76 -12.74
C THR A 349 11.67 -10.57 -12.41
N VAL A 350 12.76 -9.88 -12.10
CA VAL A 350 14.02 -10.48 -11.64
C VAL A 350 14.29 -10.04 -10.23
N TRP A 351 14.73 -10.97 -9.39
CA TRP A 351 14.93 -10.77 -7.97
C TRP A 351 16.31 -11.28 -7.55
N TRP A 352 16.98 -10.56 -6.66
CA TRP A 352 18.18 -11.04 -5.98
C TRP A 352 18.24 -10.59 -4.52
N HIS A 353 18.68 -11.48 -3.65
CA HIS A 353 18.84 -11.24 -2.22
C HIS A 353 19.81 -10.08 -1.98
N CYS A 354 19.62 -9.29 -0.90
CA CYS A 354 20.37 -8.07 -0.66
C CYS A 354 21.90 -8.23 -0.59
N ASP A 355 22.37 -9.43 -0.20
CA ASP A 355 23.80 -9.78 -0.14
C ASP A 355 24.32 -10.50 -1.40
N VAL A 356 23.56 -10.58 -2.49
CA VAL A 356 24.05 -11.15 -3.76
C VAL A 356 25.01 -10.19 -4.45
N CYS A 357 26.20 -10.69 -4.80
CA CYS A 357 27.12 -10.01 -5.69
C CYS A 357 26.55 -9.95 -7.11
N HIS A 358 26.45 -8.75 -7.66
CA HIS A 358 25.88 -8.52 -8.97
C HIS A 358 26.60 -7.40 -9.72
N ALA A 359 26.38 -7.33 -11.03
CA ALA A 359 26.98 -6.35 -11.92
C ALA A 359 26.05 -6.06 -13.09
N VAL A 360 26.24 -4.93 -13.78
CA VAL A 360 25.53 -4.65 -15.03
C VAL A 360 26.37 -5.11 -16.20
N ASP A 361 25.74 -5.81 -17.14
CA ASP A 361 26.38 -6.25 -18.38
C ASP A 361 27.00 -5.04 -19.10
N THR A 362 28.29 -5.11 -19.42
CA THR A 362 28.98 -3.97 -20.03
C THR A 362 28.61 -3.77 -21.49
N GLU A 363 28.07 -4.81 -22.14
CA GLU A 363 27.65 -4.80 -23.54
C GLU A 363 26.12 -4.77 -23.65
N HIS A 364 25.63 -4.35 -24.82
CA HIS A 364 24.23 -4.52 -25.18
C HIS A 364 24.15 -4.84 -26.67
N LEU A 365 24.24 -6.12 -27.00
CA LEU A 365 24.24 -6.63 -28.39
C LEU A 365 22.84 -6.95 -28.92
N GLY A 366 21.81 -6.66 -28.12
CA GLY A 366 20.40 -6.88 -28.47
C GLY A 366 19.88 -5.88 -29.49
N LYS A 367 18.63 -6.07 -29.92
CA LYS A 367 17.97 -5.20 -30.92
C LYS A 367 17.00 -4.19 -30.32
N ASN A 368 16.54 -4.44 -29.10
CA ASN A 368 15.63 -3.56 -28.36
C ASN A 368 16.39 -2.84 -27.28
N ASN A 369 15.90 -1.69 -26.80
CA ASN A 369 16.43 -1.13 -25.56
C ASN A 369 16.29 -2.13 -24.41
N ALA A 370 17.25 -2.17 -23.50
CA ALA A 370 17.17 -2.87 -22.23
C ALA A 370 16.52 -1.95 -21.18
N ALA A 371 15.19 -2.04 -21.06
CA ALA A 371 14.37 -1.17 -20.22
C ALA A 371 13.76 -1.94 -19.04
N VAL A 372 13.95 -1.41 -17.84
CA VAL A 372 13.46 -1.99 -16.58
C VAL A 372 13.04 -0.90 -15.59
N ALA A 373 12.06 -1.20 -14.74
CA ALA A 373 11.73 -0.38 -13.57
C ALA A 373 12.23 -1.08 -12.31
N PHE A 374 13.01 -0.38 -11.48
CA PHE A 374 13.51 -0.94 -10.21
C PHE A 374 12.39 -0.97 -9.18
N ILE A 375 12.12 -2.16 -8.64
CA ILE A 375 11.11 -2.39 -7.61
C ILE A 375 11.63 -3.49 -6.69
N ALA A 376 11.98 -3.11 -5.47
CA ALA A 376 12.47 -4.02 -4.44
C ALA A 376 11.32 -4.64 -3.63
N ALA A 377 11.61 -5.74 -2.93
CA ALA A 377 10.75 -6.27 -1.88
C ALA A 377 11.22 -5.66 -0.55
N CYS A 378 10.36 -4.84 0.05
CA CYS A 378 10.65 -4.16 1.30
C CYS A 378 9.65 -4.65 2.36
N PRO A 379 10.03 -5.48 3.34
CA PRO A 379 9.12 -5.88 4.40
C PRO A 379 8.73 -4.68 5.26
N THR A 380 7.62 -4.82 5.97
CA THR A 380 7.20 -3.84 6.97
C THR A 380 8.04 -4.03 8.22
N THR A 381 8.92 -3.07 8.50
CA THR A 381 9.68 -2.92 9.76
C THR A 381 9.52 -1.49 10.24
N SER A 382 9.77 -1.20 11.53
CA SER A 382 9.67 0.19 12.02
C SER A 382 10.60 1.16 11.27
N ALA A 383 11.80 0.72 10.88
CA ALA A 383 12.74 1.53 10.10
C ALA A 383 12.23 1.79 8.67
N ASN A 384 11.74 0.76 7.99
CA ASN A 384 11.19 0.91 6.64
C ASN A 384 9.91 1.76 6.63
N GLU A 385 9.01 1.56 7.60
CA GLU A 385 7.79 2.38 7.73
C GLU A 385 8.15 3.85 7.94
N ALA A 386 9.13 4.17 8.80
CA ALA A 386 9.58 5.53 9.04
C ALA A 386 10.13 6.19 7.77
N TYR A 387 10.96 5.47 7.01
CA TYR A 387 11.47 5.95 5.73
C TYR A 387 10.35 6.21 4.74
N VAL A 388 9.44 5.24 4.54
CA VAL A 388 8.38 5.35 3.52
C VAL A 388 7.38 6.46 3.86
N LYS A 389 7.13 6.73 5.15
CA LYS A 389 6.39 7.94 5.58
C LYS A 389 7.12 9.22 5.17
N GLY A 390 8.43 9.30 5.38
CA GLY A 390 9.24 10.45 4.97
C GLY A 390 9.29 10.63 3.45
N GLN A 391 9.41 9.53 2.71
CA GLN A 391 9.33 9.48 1.25
C GLN A 391 7.99 10.03 0.74
N LEU A 392 6.87 9.60 1.32
CA LEU A 392 5.53 10.08 0.96
C LEU A 392 5.41 11.59 1.15
N LEU A 393 5.85 12.11 2.30
CA LEU A 393 5.85 13.55 2.57
C LEU A 393 6.70 14.32 1.56
N ALA A 394 7.91 13.83 1.26
CA ALA A 394 8.77 14.44 0.26
C ALA A 394 8.10 14.48 -1.13
N THR A 395 7.51 13.36 -1.57
CA THR A 395 6.80 13.28 -2.85
C THR A 395 5.59 14.22 -2.92
N LEU A 396 4.80 14.33 -1.85
CA LEU A 396 3.67 15.27 -1.78
C LEU A 396 4.11 16.74 -1.80
N GLU A 397 5.30 17.04 -1.30
CA GLU A 397 5.91 18.36 -1.34
C GLU A 397 6.69 18.65 -2.64
N GLY A 398 6.65 17.74 -3.62
CA GLY A 398 7.39 17.91 -4.88
C GLY A 398 8.91 17.78 -4.71
N ARG A 399 9.38 17.06 -3.69
CA ARG A 399 10.79 16.82 -3.41
C ARG A 399 11.16 15.37 -3.67
N PRO A 400 12.41 15.09 -4.11
CA PRO A 400 12.92 13.72 -4.15
C PRO A 400 12.92 13.06 -2.77
N SER A 401 12.80 11.73 -2.74
CA SER A 401 12.94 10.96 -1.50
C SER A 401 14.37 11.05 -0.96
N ALA A 402 14.54 10.79 0.34
CA ALA A 402 15.79 11.05 1.04
C ALA A 402 17.02 10.35 0.40
N ASP A 403 16.86 9.12 -0.10
CA ASP A 403 17.94 8.36 -0.74
C ASP A 403 18.37 8.98 -2.09
N TYR A 404 17.51 9.76 -2.73
CA TYR A 404 17.77 10.38 -4.02
C TYR A 404 17.70 11.91 -3.96
N ALA A 405 17.81 12.52 -2.79
CA ALA A 405 17.72 13.97 -2.60
C ALA A 405 19.04 14.69 -2.90
N ASP A 406 20.18 14.02 -2.70
CA ASP A 406 21.48 14.65 -2.92
C ASP A 406 21.79 14.74 -4.41
N GLY A 407 22.06 15.96 -4.89
CA GLY A 407 22.29 16.24 -6.31
C GLY A 407 21.05 16.14 -7.23
N ASN A 408 19.85 16.04 -6.66
CA ASN A 408 18.59 15.97 -7.41
C ASN A 408 17.63 17.07 -6.94
N ASP A 409 17.25 17.95 -7.86
CA ASP A 409 16.32 19.06 -7.63
C ASP A 409 15.03 18.92 -8.45
N LEU A 410 14.80 17.74 -9.06
CA LEU A 410 13.62 17.50 -9.89
C LEU A 410 12.36 17.40 -9.03
N ASP A 411 11.49 18.40 -9.15
CA ASP A 411 10.10 18.33 -8.71
C ASP A 411 9.26 17.60 -9.77
N GLU A 412 9.06 16.30 -9.56
CA GLU A 412 8.27 15.47 -10.47
C GLU A 412 6.80 15.89 -10.57
N SER A 413 6.27 16.63 -9.58
CA SER A 413 4.89 17.10 -9.61
C SER A 413 4.61 18.15 -10.70
N THR A 414 5.66 18.81 -11.17
CA THR A 414 5.59 19.78 -12.26
C THR A 414 5.67 19.15 -13.65
N LEU A 415 5.96 17.84 -13.73
CA LEU A 415 6.10 17.16 -15.01
C LEU A 415 4.74 17.03 -15.71
N LYS A 416 4.76 17.23 -17.03
CA LYS A 416 3.59 17.08 -17.88
C LYS A 416 3.10 15.63 -17.84
N GLY A 417 1.83 15.45 -17.48
CA GLY A 417 1.21 14.13 -17.36
C GLY A 417 1.45 13.45 -16.01
N TYR A 418 2.05 14.15 -15.04
CA TYR A 418 2.12 13.68 -13.66
C TYR A 418 0.70 13.54 -13.10
N VAL A 419 0.43 12.39 -12.49
CA VAL A 419 -0.85 12.08 -11.84
C VAL A 419 -0.70 11.93 -10.32
N GLY A 420 0.52 12.07 -9.81
CA GLY A 420 0.81 11.83 -8.40
C GLY A 420 0.58 10.39 -7.98
N LEU A 421 0.10 10.27 -6.76
CA LEU A 421 -0.33 9.00 -6.17
C LEU A 421 -1.83 8.75 -6.40
N ASP A 422 -2.52 9.68 -7.08
CA ASP A 422 -3.92 9.51 -7.47
C ASP A 422 -4.00 8.36 -8.48
N GLY A 423 -4.55 7.22 -8.05
CA GLY A 423 -4.58 5.98 -8.84
C GLY A 423 -3.69 4.85 -8.28
N LEU A 424 -2.95 5.07 -7.20
CA LEU A 424 -2.48 3.95 -6.37
C LEU A 424 -3.71 3.22 -5.85
N ASN A 425 -3.79 1.92 -6.13
CA ASN A 425 -4.88 1.09 -5.65
C ASN A 425 -4.93 1.19 -4.11
N ASP A 426 -6.05 1.73 -3.59
CA ASP A 426 -6.39 1.68 -2.17
C ASP A 426 -6.60 0.22 -1.74
N GLU A 427 -5.51 -0.53 -1.57
CA GLU A 427 -5.52 -1.77 -0.80
C GLU A 427 -5.51 -1.49 0.71
N ALA A 428 -6.09 -0.36 1.15
CA ALA A 428 -6.93 -0.37 2.33
C ALA A 428 -8.28 -0.99 1.92
N LEU A 429 -8.35 -2.33 2.02
CA LEU A 429 -9.58 -3.08 1.76
C LEU A 429 -10.61 -2.80 2.86
N ALA A 430 -11.30 -1.67 2.73
CA ALA A 430 -12.50 -1.33 3.47
C ALA A 430 -13.64 -2.29 3.14
N ILE A 431 -14.34 -2.76 4.17
CA ILE A 431 -15.66 -3.38 3.99
C ILE A 431 -16.71 -2.26 4.05
N GLY A 432 -17.63 -2.17 3.09
CA GLY A 432 -18.73 -1.20 3.16
C GLY A 432 -19.75 -1.56 4.25
N ILE A 433 -20.06 -0.63 5.17
CA ILE A 433 -20.96 -0.86 6.32
C ILE A 433 -22.34 -1.38 5.89
N LEU A 434 -23.01 -0.67 4.97
CA LEU A 434 -24.38 -1.02 4.57
C LEU A 434 -24.45 -2.31 3.73
N GLY A 435 -23.55 -2.46 2.75
CA GLY A 435 -23.49 -3.67 1.92
C GLY A 435 -23.23 -4.93 2.74
N ARG A 436 -22.32 -4.81 3.73
CA ARG A 436 -22.04 -5.86 4.71
C ARG A 436 -23.30 -6.27 5.47
N GLU A 437 -23.99 -5.30 6.08
CA GLU A 437 -25.13 -5.59 6.93
C GLU A 437 -26.31 -6.16 6.13
N ILE A 438 -26.50 -5.73 4.88
CA ILE A 438 -27.45 -6.34 3.95
C ILE A 438 -27.11 -7.83 3.72
N VAL A 439 -25.85 -8.17 3.44
CA VAL A 439 -25.44 -9.57 3.23
C VAL A 439 -25.72 -10.43 4.47
N HIS A 440 -25.36 -9.96 5.66
CA HIS A 440 -25.66 -10.68 6.91
C HIS A 440 -27.15 -10.86 7.13
N ARG A 441 -27.94 -9.81 6.93
CA ARG A 441 -29.40 -9.84 7.08
C ARG A 441 -30.04 -10.87 6.17
N LEU A 442 -29.66 -10.91 4.89
CA LEU A 442 -30.19 -11.89 3.93
C LEU A 442 -29.70 -13.30 4.28
N GLY A 443 -28.41 -13.45 4.61
CA GLY A 443 -27.79 -14.72 4.98
C GLY A 443 -28.42 -15.36 6.23
N GLN A 444 -28.77 -14.57 7.23
CA GLN A 444 -29.42 -15.03 8.46
C GLN A 444 -30.86 -15.52 8.28
N ASN A 445 -31.46 -15.31 7.10
CA ASN A 445 -32.84 -15.71 6.79
C ASN A 445 -32.91 -16.77 5.65
N PRO A 446 -32.30 -17.95 5.80
CA PRO A 446 -32.18 -18.94 4.72
C PRO A 446 -33.51 -19.52 4.22
N GLN A 447 -34.57 -19.44 5.04
CA GLN A 447 -35.92 -19.84 4.65
C GLN A 447 -36.54 -18.91 3.59
N LYS A 448 -36.11 -17.64 3.58
CA LYS A 448 -36.54 -16.63 2.62
C LYS A 448 -35.50 -16.45 1.50
N TRP A 449 -34.23 -16.52 1.84
CA TRP A 449 -33.09 -16.35 0.94
C TRP A 449 -32.26 -17.63 0.90
N SER A 450 -32.67 -18.58 0.06
CA SER A 450 -32.01 -19.89 -0.04
C SER A 450 -30.55 -19.79 -0.51
N LYS A 451 -30.22 -18.73 -1.26
CA LYS A 451 -28.88 -18.45 -1.75
C LYS A 451 -28.67 -16.94 -1.84
N VAL A 452 -27.55 -16.46 -1.33
CA VAL A 452 -27.11 -15.07 -1.43
C VAL A 452 -25.73 -15.05 -2.09
N TYR A 453 -25.52 -14.15 -3.05
CA TYR A 453 -24.21 -13.92 -3.63
C TYR A 453 -23.68 -12.57 -3.14
N SER A 454 -22.52 -12.58 -2.50
CA SER A 454 -21.81 -11.36 -2.09
C SER A 454 -20.74 -11.04 -3.10
N LEU A 455 -20.80 -9.85 -3.71
CA LEU A 455 -19.88 -9.43 -4.78
C LEU A 455 -18.97 -8.33 -4.25
N SER A 456 -17.67 -8.61 -4.14
CA SER A 456 -16.66 -7.60 -3.78
C SER A 456 -15.26 -8.05 -4.17
N ARG A 457 -14.27 -7.15 -4.11
CA ARG A 457 -12.86 -7.47 -4.43
C ARG A 457 -12.25 -8.51 -3.49
N SER A 458 -12.72 -8.60 -2.24
CA SER A 458 -12.22 -9.57 -1.25
C SER A 458 -13.28 -9.98 -0.22
N GLN A 459 -13.21 -11.23 0.25
CA GLN A 459 -13.93 -11.68 1.43
C GLN A 459 -13.07 -11.42 2.67
N LYS A 460 -13.59 -10.63 3.61
CA LYS A 460 -12.85 -10.19 4.80
C LYS A 460 -13.41 -10.72 6.12
N GLU A 461 -14.57 -11.39 6.06
CA GLU A 461 -15.22 -12.01 7.20
C GLU A 461 -15.96 -13.28 6.76
N GLU A 462 -16.30 -14.10 7.74
CA GLU A 462 -17.16 -15.26 7.53
C GLU A 462 -18.60 -14.82 7.29
N PHE A 463 -19.25 -15.43 6.31
CA PHE A 463 -20.66 -15.22 6.02
C PHE A 463 -21.47 -16.47 6.40
N PRO A 464 -22.79 -16.33 6.65
CA PRO A 464 -23.68 -17.48 6.78
C PRO A 464 -23.55 -18.48 5.62
N SER A 465 -23.81 -19.76 5.86
CA SER A 465 -23.52 -20.86 4.93
C SER A 465 -24.27 -20.80 3.59
N ASN A 466 -25.36 -20.04 3.51
CA ASN A 466 -26.12 -19.78 2.27
C ASN A 466 -25.56 -18.60 1.46
N VAL A 467 -24.55 -17.90 1.96
CA VAL A 467 -23.86 -16.81 1.25
C VAL A 467 -22.64 -17.36 0.53
N GLU A 468 -22.54 -17.06 -0.76
CA GLU A 468 -21.38 -17.37 -1.58
C GLU A 468 -20.70 -16.06 -2.00
N HIS A 469 -19.45 -15.88 -1.59
CA HIS A 469 -18.66 -14.74 -2.04
C HIS A 469 -18.13 -14.98 -3.46
N ARG A 470 -18.17 -13.93 -4.28
CA ARG A 470 -17.58 -13.87 -5.61
C ARG A 470 -16.67 -12.66 -5.70
N HIS A 471 -15.42 -12.93 -6.06
CA HIS A 471 -14.43 -11.90 -6.32
C HIS A 471 -14.75 -11.18 -7.63
N ILE A 472 -15.23 -9.94 -7.52
CA ILE A 472 -15.58 -9.11 -8.68
C ILE A 472 -15.05 -7.70 -8.44
N ASP A 473 -14.38 -7.17 -9.45
CA ASP A 473 -13.99 -5.77 -9.54
C ASP A 473 -14.95 -5.05 -10.50
N LEU A 474 -15.76 -4.14 -9.96
CA LEU A 474 -16.77 -3.40 -10.72
C LEU A 474 -16.16 -2.26 -11.55
N THR A 475 -14.88 -1.95 -11.39
CA THR A 475 -14.16 -0.98 -12.24
C THR A 475 -13.77 -1.57 -13.61
N GLN A 476 -13.87 -2.90 -13.75
CA GLN A 476 -13.64 -3.57 -15.02
C GLN A 476 -14.79 -3.34 -16.01
N ASN A 477 -14.51 -3.56 -17.30
CA ASN A 477 -15.54 -3.48 -18.33
C ASN A 477 -16.63 -4.57 -18.14
N ALA A 478 -17.79 -4.34 -18.74
CA ALA A 478 -18.96 -5.21 -18.60
C ALA A 478 -18.73 -6.67 -19.03
N ASP A 479 -17.82 -6.95 -19.97
CA ASP A 479 -17.55 -8.32 -20.41
C ASP A 479 -16.79 -9.12 -19.34
N GLU A 480 -15.79 -8.50 -18.70
CA GLU A 480 -15.06 -9.12 -17.59
C GLU A 480 -15.94 -9.27 -16.34
N VAL A 481 -16.78 -8.28 -16.03
CA VAL A 481 -17.77 -8.40 -14.95
C VAL A 481 -18.75 -9.55 -15.26
N ALA A 482 -19.26 -9.65 -16.50
CA ALA A 482 -20.18 -10.72 -16.89
C ALA A 482 -19.58 -12.12 -16.79
N LYS A 483 -18.29 -12.26 -17.13
CA LYS A 483 -17.54 -13.52 -17.01
C LYS A 483 -17.50 -14.00 -15.56
N ASN A 484 -17.30 -13.09 -14.61
CA ASN A 484 -17.29 -13.42 -13.18
C ASN A 484 -18.68 -13.67 -12.58
N LEU A 485 -19.75 -13.27 -13.29
CA LEU A 485 -21.14 -13.55 -12.92
C LEU A 485 -21.67 -14.89 -13.45
N GLN A 486 -20.86 -15.68 -14.18
CA GLN A 486 -21.30 -16.95 -14.74
C GLN A 486 -21.77 -17.94 -13.65
N GLY A 487 -22.92 -18.58 -13.91
CA GLY A 487 -23.53 -19.56 -13.01
C GLY A 487 -24.34 -18.96 -11.87
N ILE A 488 -24.41 -17.63 -11.76
CA ILE A 488 -25.26 -16.95 -10.79
C ILE A 488 -26.70 -16.86 -11.34
N THR A 489 -27.66 -17.07 -10.45
CA THR A 489 -29.08 -16.75 -10.70
C THR A 489 -29.56 -15.87 -9.55
N ALA A 490 -30.23 -14.77 -9.86
CA ALA A 490 -30.73 -13.84 -8.86
C ALA A 490 -32.10 -13.29 -9.30
N GLU A 491 -32.95 -13.02 -8.32
CA GLU A 491 -34.23 -12.33 -8.50
C GLU A 491 -34.18 -10.89 -7.96
N TYR A 492 -33.25 -10.62 -7.06
CA TYR A 492 -33.08 -9.37 -6.35
C TYR A 492 -31.60 -8.98 -6.36
N VAL A 493 -31.32 -7.70 -6.62
CA VAL A 493 -29.96 -7.15 -6.57
C VAL A 493 -29.94 -5.98 -5.61
N PHE A 494 -28.89 -5.92 -4.79
CA PHE A 494 -28.62 -4.83 -3.86
C PHE A 494 -27.26 -4.24 -4.21
N PHE A 495 -27.25 -3.00 -4.72
CA PHE A 495 -26.04 -2.30 -5.12
C PHE A 495 -25.69 -1.25 -4.08
N ALA A 496 -24.64 -1.53 -3.30
CA ALA A 496 -24.09 -0.64 -2.27
C ALA A 496 -22.59 -0.37 -2.47
N ALA A 497 -22.09 -0.60 -3.70
CA ALA A 497 -20.70 -0.35 -4.05
C ALA A 497 -20.46 1.14 -4.30
N TYR A 498 -19.32 1.63 -3.84
CA TYR A 498 -18.89 3.01 -3.94
C TYR A 498 -17.36 3.09 -3.92
N LEU A 499 -16.81 4.03 -4.67
CA LEU A 499 -15.40 4.39 -4.66
C LEU A 499 -15.31 5.91 -4.50
N GLU A 500 -14.53 6.38 -3.51
CA GLU A 500 -14.27 7.81 -3.33
C GLU A 500 -13.18 8.27 -4.28
N GLU A 501 -13.41 9.41 -4.92
CA GLU A 501 -12.44 10.08 -5.79
C GLU A 501 -12.18 11.51 -5.32
N ALA A 502 -11.08 12.09 -5.81
CA ALA A 502 -10.58 13.40 -5.36
C ALA A 502 -11.54 14.58 -5.55
N ASN A 503 -12.57 14.45 -6.40
CA ASN A 503 -13.58 15.49 -6.60
C ASN A 503 -14.91 14.91 -7.11
N GLU A 504 -15.94 15.75 -7.09
CA GLU A 504 -17.32 15.42 -7.42
C GLU A 504 -17.50 14.93 -8.86
N GLN A 505 -16.73 15.46 -9.82
CA GLN A 505 -16.80 15.03 -11.22
C GLN A 505 -16.19 13.63 -11.39
N LYS A 506 -15.03 13.35 -10.80
CA LYS A 506 -14.46 12.00 -10.82
C LYS A 506 -15.38 11.00 -10.12
N ASN A 507 -15.97 11.39 -8.99
CA ASN A 507 -16.98 10.59 -8.28
C ASN A 507 -18.20 10.30 -9.18
N TRP A 508 -18.66 11.28 -9.96
CA TRP A 508 -19.72 11.13 -10.97
C TRP A 508 -19.35 10.11 -12.05
N ASP A 509 -18.14 10.19 -12.57
CA ASP A 509 -17.65 9.31 -13.63
C ASP A 509 -17.45 7.87 -13.13
N VAL A 510 -16.68 7.65 -12.07
CA VAL A 510 -16.36 6.29 -11.63
C VAL A 510 -17.57 5.53 -11.08
N ASN A 511 -18.38 6.16 -10.23
CA ASN A 511 -19.49 5.46 -9.57
C ASN A 511 -20.67 5.20 -10.51
N GLY A 512 -20.86 6.04 -11.52
CA GLY A 512 -21.82 5.75 -12.58
C GLY A 512 -21.30 4.68 -13.55
N ASP A 513 -20.01 4.69 -13.89
CA ASP A 513 -19.42 3.70 -14.79
C ASP A 513 -19.46 2.29 -14.17
N MET A 514 -19.15 2.17 -12.88
CA MET A 514 -19.29 0.90 -12.16
C MET A 514 -20.72 0.35 -12.20
N LEU A 515 -21.72 1.21 -11.98
CA LEU A 515 -23.12 0.78 -12.04
C LEU A 515 -23.51 0.40 -13.48
N GLN A 516 -23.14 1.20 -14.47
CA GLN A 516 -23.45 0.92 -15.87
C GLN A 516 -22.82 -0.42 -16.32
N ALA A 517 -21.53 -0.62 -16.04
CA ALA A 517 -20.82 -1.84 -16.38
C ALA A 517 -21.45 -3.07 -15.71
N PHE A 518 -21.88 -2.93 -14.45
CA PHE A 518 -22.57 -4.00 -13.74
C PHE A 518 -23.94 -4.33 -14.35
N LEU A 519 -24.75 -3.33 -14.68
CA LEU A 519 -26.06 -3.55 -15.32
C LEU A 519 -25.90 -4.20 -16.70
N ASP A 520 -24.94 -3.73 -17.51
CA ASP A 520 -24.61 -4.33 -18.80
C ASP A 520 -24.15 -5.79 -18.64
N ALA A 521 -23.39 -6.09 -17.58
CA ALA A 521 -22.96 -7.43 -17.25
C ALA A 521 -24.11 -8.36 -16.84
N LEU A 522 -25.13 -7.84 -16.14
CA LEU A 522 -26.35 -8.59 -15.82
C LEU A 522 -27.12 -9.00 -17.08
N VAL A 523 -27.16 -8.12 -18.10
CA VAL A 523 -27.76 -8.42 -19.41
C VAL A 523 -26.93 -9.47 -20.16
N LYS A 524 -25.61 -9.27 -20.24
CA LYS A 524 -24.69 -10.18 -20.94
C LYS A 524 -24.67 -11.59 -20.34
N SER A 525 -24.74 -11.70 -19.01
CA SER A 525 -24.82 -12.98 -18.29
C SER A 525 -26.20 -13.62 -18.33
N GLY A 526 -27.23 -12.88 -18.76
CA GLY A 526 -28.63 -13.32 -18.80
C GLY A 526 -29.30 -13.40 -17.43
N ILE A 527 -28.67 -12.88 -16.38
CA ILE A 527 -29.23 -12.78 -15.03
C ILE A 527 -30.46 -11.86 -15.04
N ASP A 528 -30.40 -10.79 -15.85
CA ASP A 528 -31.47 -9.81 -16.03
C ASP A 528 -32.83 -10.48 -16.30
N LYS A 529 -32.87 -11.62 -17.00
CA LYS A 529 -34.10 -12.34 -17.38
C LYS A 529 -34.93 -12.83 -16.19
N LYS A 530 -34.31 -13.03 -15.03
CA LYS A 530 -35.00 -13.47 -13.79
C LYS A 530 -35.12 -12.37 -12.75
N LEU A 531 -34.47 -11.22 -12.95
CA LEU A 531 -34.54 -10.11 -12.01
C LEU A 531 -35.97 -9.56 -11.91
N LYS A 532 -36.41 -9.40 -10.68
CA LYS A 532 -37.67 -8.75 -10.28
C LYS A 532 -37.42 -7.33 -9.81
N ARG A 533 -36.36 -7.13 -9.02
CA ARG A 533 -36.06 -5.86 -8.35
C ARG A 533 -34.57 -5.56 -8.28
N PHE A 534 -34.21 -4.32 -8.57
CA PHE A 534 -32.89 -3.76 -8.30
C PHE A 534 -32.98 -2.65 -7.24
N LEU A 535 -32.21 -2.77 -6.17
CA LEU A 535 -32.11 -1.75 -5.12
C LEU A 535 -30.75 -1.06 -5.20
N LEU A 536 -30.77 0.26 -5.31
CA LEU A 536 -29.58 1.12 -5.24
C LEU A 536 -29.50 1.80 -3.87
N VAL A 537 -28.35 1.74 -3.24
CA VAL A 537 -28.06 2.48 -2.00
C VAL A 537 -27.32 3.77 -2.37
N THR A 538 -27.86 4.92 -1.94
CA THR A 538 -27.17 6.21 -2.04
C THR A 538 -27.04 6.84 -0.65
N GLY A 539 -27.55 8.05 -0.41
CA GLY A 539 -27.44 8.74 0.87
C GLY A 539 -28.03 10.14 0.87
N ALA A 540 -28.00 10.80 2.02
CA ALA A 540 -28.54 12.15 2.21
C ALA A 540 -27.83 13.24 1.38
N LYS A 541 -26.66 12.98 0.75
CA LYS A 541 -26.11 13.89 -0.27
C LYS A 541 -27.10 14.13 -1.43
N GLN A 542 -28.11 13.27 -1.60
CA GLN A 542 -29.30 13.49 -2.44
C GLN A 542 -29.96 14.87 -2.24
N TYR A 543 -29.85 15.45 -1.05
CA TYR A 543 -30.43 16.75 -0.68
C TYR A 543 -29.39 17.88 -0.63
N GLY A 544 -28.12 17.58 -0.94
CA GLY A 544 -27.04 18.54 -0.86
C GLY A 544 -26.56 18.83 0.56
N VAL A 545 -26.77 17.93 1.53
CA VAL A 545 -26.39 18.15 2.95
C VAL A 545 -24.92 18.49 3.19
N HIS A 546 -24.04 18.18 2.22
CA HIS A 546 -22.61 18.51 2.22
C HIS A 546 -22.29 19.91 1.70
N LEU A 547 -23.26 20.59 1.07
CA LEU A 547 -23.12 21.90 0.47
C LEU A 547 -23.66 23.02 1.38
N GLY A 548 -24.38 22.69 2.44
CA GLY A 548 -24.91 23.65 3.41
C GLY A 548 -26.34 23.36 3.85
N PRO A 549 -27.03 24.35 4.44
CA PRO A 549 -28.40 24.23 4.92
C PRO A 549 -29.36 23.69 3.86
N VAL A 550 -30.18 22.74 4.27
CA VAL A 550 -31.21 22.07 3.45
C VAL A 550 -32.61 22.36 3.99
N LYS A 551 -33.64 22.05 3.19
CA LYS A 551 -35.03 22.15 3.64
C LYS A 551 -35.35 21.03 4.64
N ASN A 552 -35.79 21.41 5.83
CA ASN A 552 -36.21 20.49 6.88
C ASN A 552 -37.75 20.44 7.06
N PRO A 553 -38.37 19.26 7.16
CA PRO A 553 -37.78 17.95 6.89
C PRO A 553 -37.56 17.72 5.39
N MET A 554 -36.49 17.00 5.05
CA MET A 554 -36.23 16.51 3.70
C MET A 554 -37.25 15.44 3.32
N LEU A 555 -37.73 15.53 2.07
CA LEU A 555 -38.72 14.63 1.48
C LEU A 555 -38.17 14.07 0.18
N GLU A 556 -38.50 12.82 -0.18
CA GLU A 556 -38.07 12.21 -1.44
C GLU A 556 -38.59 12.95 -2.68
N SER A 557 -39.59 13.82 -2.52
CA SER A 557 -40.12 14.71 -3.56
C SER A 557 -39.35 16.02 -3.74
N ASP A 558 -38.31 16.28 -2.92
CA ASP A 558 -37.52 17.49 -3.04
C ASP A 558 -36.70 17.49 -4.34
N PRO A 559 -36.51 18.66 -4.96
CA PRO A 559 -35.86 18.75 -6.26
C PRO A 559 -34.39 18.33 -6.16
N TRP A 560 -33.95 17.59 -7.17
CA TRP A 560 -32.52 17.31 -7.38
C TRP A 560 -31.79 18.62 -7.68
N GLN A 561 -30.55 18.72 -7.21
CA GLN A 561 -29.70 19.89 -7.44
C GLN A 561 -28.98 19.77 -8.79
N THR A 562 -29.72 19.90 -9.89
CA THR A 562 -29.22 19.61 -11.25
C THR A 562 -28.61 20.82 -11.97
N ASP A 563 -28.76 22.04 -11.44
CA ASP A 563 -28.11 23.22 -11.99
C ASP A 563 -26.61 23.22 -11.67
N GLN A 564 -25.83 22.71 -12.63
CA GLN A 564 -24.37 22.60 -12.51
C GLN A 564 -23.65 23.95 -12.46
N SER A 565 -24.33 25.07 -12.79
CA SER A 565 -23.76 26.40 -12.58
C SER A 565 -23.78 26.84 -11.11
N THR A 566 -24.58 26.17 -10.29
CA THR A 566 -24.82 26.49 -8.88
C THR A 566 -24.30 25.40 -7.94
N PHE A 567 -24.45 24.14 -8.32
CA PHE A 567 -24.09 22.97 -7.50
C PHE A 567 -23.12 22.05 -8.23
N PRO A 568 -22.15 21.44 -7.54
CA PRO A 568 -21.29 20.45 -8.16
C PRO A 568 -22.08 19.18 -8.56
N PRO A 569 -21.58 18.37 -9.52
CA PRO A 569 -22.20 17.11 -9.90
C PRO A 569 -22.38 16.17 -8.70
N ASN A 570 -23.52 15.49 -8.61
CA ASN A 570 -23.73 14.47 -7.59
C ASN A 570 -23.96 13.11 -8.25
N PHE A 571 -23.01 12.18 -8.08
CA PHE A 571 -23.03 10.88 -8.72
C PHE A 571 -24.29 10.06 -8.44
N TYR A 572 -25.00 10.32 -7.33
CA TYR A 572 -26.29 9.69 -7.04
C TYR A 572 -27.33 9.95 -8.13
N TYR A 573 -27.31 11.12 -8.76
CA TYR A 573 -28.25 11.47 -9.84
C TYR A 573 -27.94 10.65 -11.08
N ARG A 574 -26.66 10.56 -11.45
CA ARG A 574 -26.22 9.72 -12.57
C ARG A 574 -26.60 8.25 -12.36
N GLN A 575 -26.34 7.71 -11.17
CA GLN A 575 -26.66 6.32 -10.87
C GLN A 575 -28.17 6.05 -10.95
N GLN A 576 -28.99 6.98 -10.48
CA GLN A 576 -30.45 6.88 -10.58
C GLN A 576 -30.95 7.00 -12.03
N ASP A 577 -30.35 7.87 -12.85
CA ASP A 577 -30.65 7.95 -14.29
C ASP A 577 -30.28 6.66 -15.02
N ILE A 578 -29.11 6.08 -14.73
CA ILE A 578 -28.67 4.78 -15.25
C ILE A 578 -29.65 3.67 -14.86
N LEU A 579 -30.06 3.62 -13.59
CA LEU A 579 -31.02 2.64 -13.10
C LEU A 579 -32.40 2.79 -13.75
N LYS A 580 -32.85 4.04 -13.95
CA LYS A 580 -34.10 4.34 -14.65
C LYS A 580 -34.03 3.89 -16.11
N ASN A 581 -32.92 4.13 -16.80
CA ASN A 581 -32.71 3.66 -18.17
C ASN A 581 -32.74 2.13 -18.24
N PHE A 582 -32.15 1.43 -17.27
CA PHE A 582 -32.21 -0.03 -17.19
C PHE A 582 -33.64 -0.56 -16.98
N TYR A 583 -34.43 0.10 -16.14
CA TYR A 583 -35.86 -0.18 -16.00
C TYR A 583 -36.60 -0.03 -17.33
N GLU A 584 -36.37 1.07 -18.06
CA GLU A 584 -36.99 1.33 -19.36
C GLU A 584 -36.58 0.28 -20.42
N GLN A 585 -35.29 -0.07 -20.48
CA GLN A 585 -34.76 -1.12 -21.36
C GLN A 585 -35.35 -2.50 -21.06
N SER A 586 -35.71 -2.76 -19.79
CA SER A 586 -36.40 -3.99 -19.40
C SER A 586 -37.90 -4.01 -19.73
N ASN A 587 -38.43 -2.96 -20.38
CA ASN A 587 -39.86 -2.71 -20.59
C ASN A 587 -40.66 -2.75 -19.28
N GLY A 588 -40.07 -2.24 -18.20
CA GLY A 588 -40.66 -2.19 -16.87
C GLY A 588 -40.73 -3.54 -16.13
N ARG A 589 -40.12 -4.59 -16.67
CA ARG A 589 -40.07 -5.93 -16.03
C ARG A 589 -39.22 -5.93 -14.77
N ILE A 590 -38.08 -5.24 -14.78
CA ILE A 590 -37.17 -5.17 -13.64
C ILE A 590 -37.42 -3.86 -12.92
N SER A 591 -38.24 -3.93 -11.89
CA SER A 591 -38.60 -2.78 -11.07
C SER A 591 -37.43 -2.32 -10.18
N TRP A 592 -37.47 -1.11 -9.63
CA TRP A 592 -36.33 -0.56 -8.88
C TRP A 592 -36.72 0.07 -7.53
N ASN A 593 -35.73 0.24 -6.66
CA ASN A 593 -35.79 1.05 -5.45
C ASN A 593 -34.48 1.81 -5.23
N VAL A 594 -34.56 2.96 -4.56
CA VAL A 594 -33.37 3.71 -4.09
C VAL A 594 -33.53 4.02 -2.61
N THR A 595 -32.45 3.95 -1.83
CA THR A 595 -32.49 4.29 -0.39
C THR A 595 -31.55 5.44 -0.06
N TYR A 596 -32.03 6.38 0.78
CA TYR A 596 -31.32 7.58 1.24
C TYR A 596 -31.05 7.50 2.76
N PRO A 597 -30.01 6.76 3.19
CA PRO A 597 -29.55 6.78 4.58
C PRO A 597 -28.84 8.09 4.94
N ASN A 598 -28.77 8.42 6.23
CA ASN A 598 -28.03 9.56 6.78
C ASN A 598 -27.12 9.13 7.94
N ASP A 599 -25.91 9.69 7.98
CA ASP A 599 -24.93 9.54 9.08
C ASP A 599 -24.96 8.16 9.73
N VAL A 600 -24.56 7.15 8.94
CA VAL A 600 -24.78 5.74 9.26
C VAL A 600 -24.05 5.33 10.54
N ILE A 601 -24.81 4.71 11.46
CA ILE A 601 -24.29 4.04 12.65
C ILE A 601 -24.13 2.55 12.33
N GLY A 602 -22.88 2.09 12.24
CA GLY A 602 -22.58 0.68 11.99
C GLY A 602 -21.10 0.38 12.14
N TYR A 603 -20.77 -0.91 12.02
CA TYR A 603 -19.39 -1.41 12.13
C TYR A 603 -18.93 -2.03 10.82
N ALA A 604 -17.73 -1.65 10.39
CA ALA A 604 -16.97 -2.35 9.37
C ALA A 604 -15.47 -2.14 9.57
N ARG A 605 -14.69 -3.19 9.28
CA ARG A 605 -13.23 -3.15 9.40
C ARG A 605 -12.62 -2.42 8.19
N GLY A 606 -11.65 -1.55 8.46
CA GLY A 606 -10.90 -0.82 7.43
C GLY A 606 -11.71 0.24 6.67
N ASN A 607 -12.92 0.61 7.12
CA ASN A 607 -13.79 1.53 6.40
C ASN A 607 -13.48 3.02 6.67
N PHE A 608 -13.54 3.83 5.62
CA PHE A 608 -13.23 5.27 5.59
C PHE A 608 -14.31 6.18 6.22
N MET A 609 -15.51 5.70 6.51
CA MET A 609 -16.57 6.53 7.13
C MET A 609 -17.22 5.77 8.28
N ASN A 610 -16.65 5.89 9.48
CA ASN A 610 -17.16 5.21 10.67
C ASN A 610 -17.35 6.20 11.83
N LEU A 611 -18.57 6.73 11.91
CA LEU A 611 -18.99 7.69 12.94
C LEU A 611 -18.74 7.15 14.36
N ALA A 612 -19.22 5.94 14.64
CA ALA A 612 -19.13 5.35 15.97
C ALA A 612 -17.66 5.12 16.38
N THR A 613 -16.83 4.54 15.50
CA THR A 613 -15.41 4.32 15.82
C THR A 613 -14.69 5.61 16.17
N ALA A 614 -14.83 6.66 15.36
CA ALA A 614 -14.14 7.92 15.60
C ALA A 614 -14.62 8.61 16.89
N VAL A 615 -15.94 8.61 17.17
CA VAL A 615 -16.49 9.13 18.43
C VAL A 615 -15.95 8.37 19.64
N GLY A 616 -15.89 7.04 19.55
CA GLY A 616 -15.42 6.20 20.65
C GLY A 616 -13.94 6.39 20.95
N ILE A 617 -13.10 6.48 19.91
CA ILE A 617 -11.66 6.72 20.06
C ILE A 617 -11.44 8.12 20.66
N TYR A 618 -12.14 9.14 20.15
CA TYR A 618 -12.05 10.50 20.69
C TYR A 618 -12.40 10.54 22.18
N ALA A 619 -13.50 9.89 22.58
CA ALA A 619 -13.93 9.86 23.97
C ALA A 619 -12.95 9.09 24.89
N ALA A 620 -12.48 7.92 24.43
CA ALA A 620 -11.54 7.10 25.17
C ALA A 620 -10.18 7.79 25.35
N THR A 621 -9.65 8.42 24.30
CA THR A 621 -8.39 9.17 24.36
C THR A 621 -8.51 10.42 25.23
N SER A 622 -9.61 11.17 25.12
CA SER A 622 -9.86 12.35 25.98
C SER A 622 -9.86 11.96 27.46
N LYS A 623 -10.46 10.82 27.80
CA LYS A 623 -10.40 10.27 29.15
C LYS A 623 -8.97 9.91 29.57
N GLU A 624 -8.20 9.25 28.70
CA GLU A 624 -6.81 8.88 29.02
C GLU A 624 -5.92 10.12 29.24
N LEU A 625 -6.21 11.22 28.56
CA LEU A 625 -5.59 12.54 28.77
C LEU A 625 -6.02 13.21 30.09
N GLY A 626 -7.00 12.63 30.82
CA GLY A 626 -7.55 13.23 32.03
C GLY A 626 -8.42 14.46 31.77
N GLN A 627 -8.95 14.60 30.55
CA GLN A 627 -9.77 15.73 30.13
C GLN A 627 -11.26 15.39 30.20
N ASP A 628 -12.07 16.40 30.54
CA ASP A 628 -13.51 16.33 30.35
C ASP A 628 -13.82 16.36 28.84
N LEU A 629 -14.89 15.68 28.42
CA LEU A 629 -15.21 15.50 27.01
C LEU A 629 -15.83 16.78 26.41
N ILE A 630 -15.08 17.46 25.57
CA ILE A 630 -15.52 18.62 24.79
C ILE A 630 -16.18 18.15 23.50
N PHE A 631 -17.37 18.64 23.16
CA PHE A 631 -17.98 18.41 21.85
C PHE A 631 -17.15 19.11 20.77
N PRO A 632 -16.60 18.38 19.77
CA PRO A 632 -15.67 18.96 18.80
C PRO A 632 -16.37 19.85 17.77
N GLY A 633 -17.69 19.74 17.63
CA GLY A 633 -18.49 20.50 16.67
C GLY A 633 -18.96 21.86 17.17
N SER A 634 -19.93 22.44 16.47
CA SER A 634 -20.49 23.77 16.78
C SER A 634 -21.53 23.71 17.91
N GLU A 635 -21.63 24.79 18.71
CA GLU A 635 -22.72 24.95 19.68
C GLU A 635 -24.09 24.88 18.99
N ARG A 636 -24.22 25.49 17.80
CA ARG A 636 -25.47 25.52 17.03
C ARG A 636 -25.97 24.12 16.69
N PHE A 637 -25.08 23.21 16.34
CA PHE A 637 -25.46 21.83 16.00
C PHE A 637 -25.51 20.92 17.22
N TYR A 638 -24.75 21.22 18.27
CA TYR A 638 -24.88 20.55 19.57
C TYR A 638 -26.32 20.58 20.09
N THR A 639 -26.97 21.74 20.01
CA THR A 639 -28.40 21.93 20.35
C THR A 639 -29.35 21.74 19.16
N GLY A 640 -28.82 21.37 18.00
CA GLY A 640 -29.56 21.17 16.75
C GLY A 640 -30.15 19.77 16.65
N PHE A 641 -30.86 19.52 15.55
CA PHE A 641 -31.52 18.25 15.28
C PHE A 641 -30.84 17.48 14.14
N ASP A 642 -30.67 16.17 14.35
CA ASP A 642 -30.14 15.22 13.36
C ASP A 642 -30.97 13.93 13.35
N CYS A 643 -30.88 13.15 12.29
CA CYS A 643 -31.49 11.83 12.15
C CYS A 643 -30.45 10.83 11.69
N PHE A 644 -30.24 9.75 12.44
CA PHE A 644 -29.25 8.73 12.09
C PHE A 644 -29.88 7.53 11.40
N THR A 645 -29.03 6.74 10.73
CA THR A 645 -29.43 5.44 10.16
C THR A 645 -28.58 4.33 10.76
N SER A 646 -29.19 3.46 11.55
CA SER A 646 -28.60 2.18 11.94
C SER A 646 -28.42 1.30 10.71
N ALA A 647 -27.24 0.71 10.54
CA ALA A 647 -26.96 -0.23 9.46
C ALA A 647 -27.89 -1.46 9.51
N ASP A 648 -28.25 -1.92 10.71
CA ASP A 648 -29.17 -3.06 10.92
C ASP A 648 -30.60 -2.68 10.50
N LEU A 649 -31.08 -1.50 10.90
CA LEU A 649 -32.38 -0.98 10.43
C LEU A 649 -32.40 -0.80 8.91
N HIS A 650 -31.32 -0.28 8.31
CA HIS A 650 -31.21 -0.11 6.86
C HIS A 650 -31.27 -1.46 6.14
N ALA A 651 -30.56 -2.48 6.63
CA ALA A 651 -30.63 -3.82 6.06
C ALA A 651 -32.03 -4.43 6.16
N LYS A 652 -32.72 -4.26 7.29
CA LYS A 652 -34.14 -4.65 7.46
C LYS A 652 -35.05 -3.90 6.47
N PHE A 653 -34.82 -2.61 6.28
CA PHE A 653 -35.57 -1.78 5.34
C PHE A 653 -35.34 -2.24 3.89
N CYS A 654 -34.09 -2.48 3.50
CA CYS A 654 -33.72 -2.99 2.18
C CYS A 654 -34.40 -4.34 1.89
N GLU A 655 -34.42 -5.26 2.85
CA GLU A 655 -35.12 -6.54 2.70
C GLU A 655 -36.64 -6.34 2.53
N TRP A 656 -37.26 -5.45 3.32
CA TRP A 656 -38.69 -5.17 3.22
C TRP A 656 -39.06 -4.50 1.89
N VAL A 657 -38.36 -3.43 1.52
CA VAL A 657 -38.74 -2.57 0.40
C VAL A 657 -38.67 -3.30 -0.94
N VAL A 658 -37.75 -4.26 -1.11
CA VAL A 658 -37.67 -5.03 -2.35
C VAL A 658 -38.76 -6.08 -2.49
N LEU A 659 -39.32 -6.56 -1.37
CA LEU A 659 -40.36 -7.58 -1.31
C LEU A 659 -41.77 -6.99 -1.30
N GLU A 660 -41.93 -5.77 -0.81
CA GLU A 660 -43.21 -5.07 -0.83
C GLU A 660 -43.56 -4.64 -2.27
N SER A 661 -44.79 -4.91 -2.68
CA SER A 661 -45.21 -4.65 -4.07
C SER A 661 -45.55 -3.17 -4.27
N SER A 662 -46.12 -2.51 -3.26
CA SER A 662 -46.54 -1.12 -3.32
C SER A 662 -45.39 -0.12 -3.27
N THR A 663 -44.17 -0.56 -2.99
CA THR A 663 -42.96 0.26 -2.95
C THR A 663 -42.26 0.33 -4.32
N ALA A 664 -42.88 -0.22 -5.37
CA ALA A 664 -42.18 -0.40 -6.62
C ALA A 664 -41.83 0.89 -7.37
N ASN A 665 -40.60 1.01 -7.88
CA ASN A 665 -40.11 2.15 -8.66
C ASN A 665 -40.09 3.46 -7.86
N GLU A 666 -39.68 3.35 -6.59
CA GLU A 666 -39.70 4.45 -5.64
C GLU A 666 -38.37 4.56 -4.89
N ALA A 667 -37.97 5.79 -4.62
CA ALA A 667 -36.91 6.12 -3.69
C ALA A 667 -37.46 6.37 -2.28
N PHE A 668 -36.68 6.04 -1.25
CA PHE A 668 -37.08 6.16 0.15
C PHE A 668 -35.96 6.74 1.01
N ASN A 669 -36.34 7.68 1.87
CA ASN A 669 -35.57 7.99 3.06
C ASN A 669 -35.50 6.78 3.98
N VAL A 670 -34.37 6.61 4.68
CA VAL A 670 -34.21 5.54 5.67
C VAL A 670 -33.46 6.07 6.88
N VAL A 671 -34.17 6.40 7.96
CA VAL A 671 -33.61 6.82 9.25
C VAL A 671 -34.28 6.06 10.41
N ASN A 672 -33.66 6.10 11.58
CA ASN A 672 -34.00 5.35 12.80
C ASN A 672 -35.43 5.54 13.29
N GLY A 673 -36.02 6.69 12.98
CA GLY A 673 -37.40 7.01 13.31
C GLY A 673 -37.55 7.84 14.58
N ASP A 674 -36.44 8.13 15.26
CA ASP A 674 -36.24 9.22 16.20
C ASP A 674 -35.57 10.44 15.51
N VAL A 675 -35.61 11.57 16.20
CA VAL A 675 -34.84 12.77 15.88
C VAL A 675 -34.02 13.08 17.12
N GLU A 676 -32.72 13.26 16.95
CA GLU A 676 -31.78 13.38 18.05
C GLU A 676 -31.05 14.72 18.05
N SER A 677 -30.42 15.01 19.18
CA SER A 677 -29.51 16.14 19.32
C SER A 677 -28.26 15.71 20.06
N TRP A 678 -27.10 16.30 19.76
CA TRP A 678 -25.88 15.95 20.46
C TRP A 678 -25.91 16.39 21.94
N GLN A 679 -26.72 17.37 22.32
CA GLN A 679 -26.98 17.65 23.74
C GLN A 679 -27.66 16.49 24.49
N ASN A 680 -28.36 15.59 23.79
CA ASN A 680 -28.91 14.36 24.36
C ASN A 680 -27.93 13.18 24.27
N LEU A 681 -27.25 13.01 23.13
CA LEU A 681 -26.35 11.87 22.89
C LEU A 681 -24.97 12.02 23.57
N TRP A 682 -24.39 13.22 23.57
CA TRP A 682 -23.03 13.47 24.03
C TRP A 682 -22.82 13.20 25.54
N PRO A 683 -23.75 13.57 26.44
CA PRO A 683 -23.64 13.15 27.85
C PRO A 683 -23.61 11.64 28.03
N LYS A 684 -24.38 10.90 27.22
CA LYS A 684 -24.40 9.43 27.25
C LYS A 684 -23.06 8.86 26.74
N VAL A 685 -22.46 9.45 25.71
CA VAL A 685 -21.09 9.09 25.25
C VAL A 685 -20.09 9.30 26.39
N ALA A 686 -20.09 10.47 27.04
CA ALA A 686 -19.19 10.76 28.15
C ALA A 686 -19.34 9.74 29.29
N GLU A 687 -20.59 9.47 29.72
CA GLU A 687 -20.89 8.49 30.76
C GLU A 687 -20.38 7.10 30.40
N ARG A 688 -20.66 6.63 29.17
CA ARG A 688 -20.23 5.31 28.70
C ARG A 688 -18.73 5.11 28.75
N PHE A 689 -17.95 6.12 28.35
CA PHE A 689 -16.49 6.03 28.43
C PHE A 689 -15.95 6.33 29.82
N GLY A 690 -16.79 6.73 30.78
CA GLY A 690 -16.39 7.02 32.17
C GLY A 690 -15.68 8.37 32.31
N THR A 691 -16.15 9.37 31.59
CA THR A 691 -15.79 10.79 31.73
C THR A 691 -17.07 11.62 31.89
N LYS A 692 -16.97 12.94 31.88
CA LYS A 692 -18.10 13.88 31.92
C LYS A 692 -17.93 14.94 30.83
N VAL A 693 -19.03 15.58 30.46
CA VAL A 693 -19.00 16.69 29.50
C VAL A 693 -18.37 17.92 30.16
N ASP A 694 -17.49 18.62 29.44
CA ASP A 694 -16.93 19.89 29.91
C ASP A 694 -18.04 20.95 29.97
N ALA A 695 -18.34 21.46 31.17
CA ALA A 695 -19.39 22.45 31.41
C ALA A 695 -19.10 23.83 30.77
N ALA A 696 -17.85 24.08 30.37
CA ALA A 696 -17.37 25.30 29.74
C ALA A 696 -17.03 25.11 28.25
N GLN A 697 -17.37 23.98 27.62
CA GLN A 697 -17.00 23.63 26.23
C GLN A 697 -17.29 24.71 25.17
N PHE A 698 -18.26 25.61 25.39
CA PHE A 698 -18.59 26.71 24.47
C PHE A 698 -18.30 28.12 25.03
N GLN A 699 -17.70 28.24 26.21
CA GLN A 699 -17.44 29.54 26.85
C GLN A 699 -16.16 30.20 26.36
N LYS A 700 -15.22 29.44 25.79
CA LYS A 700 -13.93 29.92 25.29
C LYS A 700 -13.58 29.23 23.99
N SER A 701 -12.90 29.97 23.10
CA SER A 701 -12.32 29.38 21.89
C SER A 701 -11.22 28.40 22.26
N HIS A 702 -11.25 27.21 21.69
CA HIS A 702 -10.16 26.24 21.79
C HIS A 702 -9.04 26.62 20.80
N PRO A 703 -7.74 26.36 21.10
CA PRO A 703 -6.63 26.65 20.17
C PRO A 703 -6.75 25.94 18.82
N LEU A 704 -7.39 24.77 18.81
CA LEU A 704 -7.62 23.97 17.60
C LEU A 704 -8.94 24.29 16.89
N SER A 705 -9.67 25.34 17.26
CA SER A 705 -10.93 25.67 16.60
C SER A 705 -10.72 25.99 15.11
N SER A 706 -11.66 25.60 14.25
CA SER A 706 -11.65 25.97 12.84
C SER A 706 -13.06 26.28 12.33
N SER A 707 -13.16 27.08 11.27
CA SER A 707 -14.43 27.43 10.64
C SER A 707 -14.23 27.58 9.15
N THR A 708 -15.08 26.91 8.36
CA THR A 708 -15.05 26.97 6.90
C THR A 708 -16.46 27.23 6.38
N ASP A 709 -16.59 28.20 5.48
CA ASP A 709 -17.83 28.46 4.76
C ASP A 709 -18.11 27.32 3.76
N LEU A 710 -19.37 26.90 3.67
CA LEU A 710 -19.83 25.92 2.67
C LEU A 710 -20.28 26.63 1.39
N ASN A 711 -21.10 25.98 0.55
CA ASN A 711 -21.49 26.54 -0.73
C ASN A 711 -22.21 27.89 -0.55
N LEU A 712 -21.79 28.89 -1.34
CA LEU A 712 -22.34 30.25 -1.26
C LEU A 712 -23.86 30.27 -1.48
N ILE A 713 -24.34 29.36 -2.33
CA ILE A 713 -25.75 29.14 -2.59
C ILE A 713 -26.11 27.78 -1.96
N PRO A 714 -26.65 27.75 -0.73
CA PRO A 714 -26.95 26.49 -0.07
C PRO A 714 -28.20 25.83 -0.67
N PRO A 715 -28.39 24.50 -0.54
CA PRO A 715 -29.51 23.78 -1.17
C PRO A 715 -30.91 24.29 -0.77
N ILE A 716 -31.07 24.85 0.44
CA ILE A 716 -32.33 25.49 0.88
C ILE A 716 -32.78 26.63 -0.07
N SER A 717 -31.86 27.22 -0.84
CA SER A 717 -32.17 28.26 -1.84
C SER A 717 -33.19 27.81 -2.89
N LEU A 718 -33.21 26.51 -3.23
CA LEU A 718 -34.19 25.91 -4.15
C LEU A 718 -35.64 26.00 -3.63
N HIS A 719 -35.81 26.27 -2.34
CA HIS A 719 -37.10 26.35 -1.69
C HIS A 719 -37.48 27.78 -1.30
N GLU A 720 -36.61 28.78 -1.47
CA GLU A 720 -36.78 30.12 -0.93
C GLU A 720 -38.09 30.80 -1.34
N GLU A 721 -38.40 30.80 -2.63
CA GLU A 721 -39.63 31.42 -3.16
C GLU A 721 -40.88 30.79 -2.57
N LYS A 722 -40.91 29.45 -2.47
CA LYS A 722 -42.07 28.69 -1.99
C LYS A 722 -42.21 28.72 -0.46
N SER A 723 -41.08 28.85 0.24
CA SER A 723 -41.02 28.85 1.71
C SER A 723 -41.03 30.24 2.34
N GLY A 724 -40.98 31.31 1.53
CA GLY A 724 -40.91 32.68 2.01
C GLY A 724 -39.55 33.08 2.58
N LEU A 725 -38.48 32.39 2.19
CA LEU A 725 -37.10 32.62 2.67
C LEU A 725 -36.24 33.44 1.70
N LYS A 726 -36.82 33.97 0.62
CA LYS A 726 -36.11 34.73 -0.42
C LYS A 726 -35.23 35.82 0.18
N GLY A 727 -33.92 35.72 -0.07
CA GLY A 727 -32.92 36.72 0.35
C GLY A 727 -32.60 36.77 1.84
N ILE A 728 -33.12 35.83 2.65
CA ILE A 728 -32.82 35.72 4.09
C ILE A 728 -32.17 34.38 4.48
N THR A 729 -31.98 33.48 3.52
CA THR A 729 -31.21 32.25 3.70
C THR A 729 -29.80 32.57 4.16
N LYS A 730 -29.35 31.84 5.19
CA LYS A 730 -28.00 31.98 5.74
C LYS A 730 -27.05 31.00 5.07
N LEU A 731 -25.81 31.44 4.90
CA LEU A 731 -24.69 30.60 4.51
C LEU A 731 -24.46 29.51 5.56
N GLY A 732 -24.23 28.27 5.09
CA GLY A 732 -23.79 27.16 5.93
C GLY A 732 -22.33 27.27 6.30
N ARG A 733 -21.98 26.84 7.51
CA ARG A 733 -20.58 26.67 7.90
C ARG A 733 -20.34 25.30 8.52
N MET A 734 -19.11 24.86 8.36
CA MET A 734 -18.50 23.82 9.18
C MET A 734 -17.66 24.51 10.26
N GLU A 735 -18.20 24.60 11.47
CA GLU A 735 -17.62 25.19 12.66
C GLU A 735 -17.19 24.07 13.63
N GLN A 736 -15.90 23.95 13.87
CA GLN A 736 -15.32 22.97 14.79
C GLN A 736 -14.77 23.70 16.02
N THR A 737 -15.31 23.39 17.20
CA THR A 737 -14.69 23.76 18.47
C THR A 737 -13.31 23.11 18.58
N ILE A 738 -13.15 21.87 18.12
CA ILE A 738 -11.87 21.18 18.01
C ILE A 738 -11.76 20.58 16.61
N ASP A 739 -10.80 21.05 15.82
CA ASP A 739 -10.42 20.42 14.55
C ASP A 739 -9.82 19.04 14.82
N LEU A 740 -10.62 18.00 14.63
CA LEU A 740 -10.27 16.63 14.98
C LEU A 740 -9.08 16.10 14.17
N THR A 741 -8.89 16.60 12.95
CA THR A 741 -7.72 16.25 12.13
C THR A 741 -6.46 16.75 12.83
N LYS A 742 -6.43 18.00 13.28
CA LYS A 742 -5.28 18.56 14.02
C LYS A 742 -5.10 17.89 15.38
N TRP A 743 -6.19 17.70 16.12
CA TRP A 743 -6.19 17.05 17.44
C TRP A 743 -5.57 15.65 17.38
N SER A 744 -5.96 14.83 16.40
CA SER A 744 -5.41 13.48 16.24
C SER A 744 -3.90 13.44 15.99
N GLN A 745 -3.30 14.55 15.54
CA GLN A 745 -1.88 14.66 15.24
C GLN A 745 -1.04 15.11 16.42
N GLU A 746 -1.65 15.63 17.49
CA GLU A 746 -0.92 16.11 18.67
C GLU A 746 -0.18 14.96 19.37
N SER A 747 1.07 15.22 19.76
CA SER A 747 1.93 14.20 20.38
C SER A 747 1.32 13.61 21.65
N GLU A 748 0.69 14.43 22.49
CA GLU A 748 0.03 13.97 23.72
C GLU A 748 -1.18 13.06 23.43
N VAL A 749 -1.96 13.35 22.39
CA VAL A 749 -3.11 12.54 21.95
C VAL A 749 -2.63 11.18 21.46
N LYS A 750 -1.58 11.15 20.63
CA LYS A 750 -0.97 9.90 20.13
C LYS A 750 -0.41 9.05 21.27
N GLU A 751 0.33 9.66 22.19
CA GLU A 751 0.91 8.95 23.34
C GLU A 751 -0.17 8.44 24.30
N ALA A 752 -1.23 9.21 24.53
CA ALA A 752 -2.37 8.77 25.33
C ALA A 752 -3.06 7.55 24.70
N TRP A 753 -3.38 7.60 23.40
CA TRP A 753 -3.97 6.43 22.73
C TRP A 753 -3.05 5.22 22.80
N LYS A 754 -1.75 5.38 22.49
CA LYS A 754 -0.78 4.29 22.54
C LYS A 754 -0.70 3.65 23.93
N LYS A 755 -0.67 4.46 24.98
CA LYS A 755 -0.67 3.99 26.37
C LYS A 755 -1.96 3.24 26.73
N LEU A 756 -3.11 3.78 26.33
CA LEU A 756 -4.41 3.14 26.54
C LEU A 756 -4.50 1.81 25.78
N ALA A 757 -4.16 1.80 24.49
CA ALA A 757 -4.21 0.64 23.62
C ALA A 757 -3.30 -0.47 24.15
N LYS A 758 -2.07 -0.15 24.55
CA LYS A 758 -1.16 -1.11 25.17
C LYS A 758 -1.70 -1.66 26.50
N ARG A 759 -2.33 -0.84 27.33
CA ARG A 759 -2.88 -1.26 28.63
C ARG A 759 -4.06 -2.20 28.48
N GLU A 760 -4.97 -1.91 27.55
CA GLU A 760 -6.25 -2.63 27.40
C GLU A 760 -6.20 -3.70 26.27
N GLY A 761 -5.07 -3.81 25.57
CA GLY A 761 -4.87 -4.75 24.46
C GLY A 761 -5.69 -4.37 23.23
N LEU A 762 -5.71 -3.08 22.88
CA LEU A 762 -6.45 -2.56 21.72
C LEU A 762 -5.56 -2.44 20.48
N ASP A 763 -6.19 -2.24 19.33
CA ASP A 763 -5.52 -1.87 18.08
C ASP A 763 -4.82 -0.50 18.21
N GLU A 764 -3.49 -0.52 18.35
CA GLU A 764 -2.67 0.69 18.44
C GLU A 764 -2.83 1.60 17.20
N LYS A 765 -3.15 1.04 16.03
CA LYS A 765 -3.32 1.79 14.77
C LYS A 765 -4.71 2.41 14.62
N ALA A 766 -5.65 2.14 15.54
CA ALA A 766 -7.03 2.61 15.41
C ALA A 766 -7.17 4.14 15.39
N LEU A 767 -6.35 4.88 16.16
CA LEU A 767 -6.34 6.35 16.14
C LEU A 767 -5.91 6.89 14.76
N GLU A 768 -4.90 6.29 14.15
CA GLU A 768 -4.41 6.68 12.81
C GLU A 768 -5.40 6.28 11.71
N GLY A 769 -6.09 5.15 11.88
CA GLY A 769 -7.10 4.65 10.95
C GLY A 769 -8.48 5.31 11.06
N ALA A 770 -8.72 6.14 12.06
CA ALA A 770 -9.99 6.83 12.25
C ALA A 770 -10.14 8.04 11.31
N THR A 771 -11.35 8.25 10.79
CA THR A 771 -11.59 9.29 9.77
C THR A 771 -12.04 10.61 10.37
N TRP A 772 -11.05 11.32 10.92
CA TRP A 772 -11.24 12.58 11.64
C TRP A 772 -11.90 13.68 10.81
N GLY A 773 -11.55 13.81 9.53
CA GLY A 773 -12.18 14.78 8.63
C GLY A 773 -13.68 14.53 8.42
N PHE A 774 -14.09 13.26 8.30
CA PHE A 774 -15.50 12.88 8.20
C PHE A 774 -16.25 13.19 9.50
N LEU A 775 -15.70 12.82 10.66
CA LEU A 775 -16.32 13.13 11.95
C LEU A 775 -16.42 14.64 12.19
N GLY A 776 -15.35 15.38 11.85
CA GLY A 776 -15.30 16.84 11.91
C GLY A 776 -16.37 17.49 11.05
N PHE A 777 -16.61 16.97 9.84
CA PHE A 777 -17.71 17.41 8.99
C PHE A 777 -19.08 17.13 9.63
N VAL A 778 -19.35 15.89 10.07
CA VAL A 778 -20.65 15.50 10.64
C VAL A 778 -21.00 16.35 11.87
N LEU A 779 -20.06 16.52 12.80
CA LEU A 779 -20.30 17.26 14.04
C LEU A 779 -20.16 18.78 13.87
N GLY A 780 -19.36 19.23 12.89
CA GLY A 780 -19.03 20.64 12.69
C GLY A 780 -20.09 21.43 11.95
N ARG A 781 -21.12 20.82 11.36
CA ARG A 781 -22.22 21.56 10.72
C ARG A 781 -22.80 22.60 11.68
N ASN A 782 -23.39 23.67 11.17
CA ASN A 782 -24.12 24.67 11.97
C ASN A 782 -25.61 24.76 11.59
N TYR A 783 -26.17 23.67 11.07
CA TYR A 783 -27.55 23.56 10.61
C TYR A 783 -28.11 22.16 10.88
N ASP A 784 -29.43 22.07 10.97
CA ASP A 784 -30.15 20.83 11.30
C ASP A 784 -30.31 19.93 10.07
N LEU A 785 -30.39 18.62 10.29
CA LEU A 785 -30.72 17.60 9.29
C LEU A 785 -31.89 16.74 9.78
N VAL A 786 -33.08 17.00 9.27
CA VAL A 786 -34.28 16.23 9.64
C VAL A 786 -34.84 15.55 8.39
N ILE A 787 -34.97 14.23 8.43
CA ILE A 787 -35.41 13.43 7.29
C ILE A 787 -36.75 12.76 7.62
N SER A 788 -37.72 12.86 6.70
CA SER A 788 -39.04 12.27 6.89
C SER A 788 -39.09 10.82 6.43
N MET A 789 -39.59 9.93 7.30
CA MET A 789 -39.96 8.54 6.96
C MET A 789 -41.44 8.39 6.58
N SER A 790 -42.18 9.50 6.40
CA SER A 790 -43.64 9.47 6.24
C SER A 790 -44.10 8.63 5.05
N LYS A 791 -43.34 8.65 3.94
CA LYS A 791 -43.66 7.87 2.74
C LYS A 791 -43.62 6.37 3.01
N ALA A 792 -42.51 5.88 3.57
CA ALA A 792 -42.35 4.47 3.92
C ALA A 792 -43.41 4.02 4.95
N ARG A 793 -43.69 4.83 5.97
CA ARG A 793 -44.70 4.53 6.99
C ARG A 793 -46.12 4.39 6.41
N LYS A 794 -46.49 5.27 5.45
CA LYS A 794 -47.77 5.15 4.73
C LYS A 794 -47.90 3.86 3.92
N LEU A 795 -46.77 3.30 3.47
CA LEU A 795 -46.71 2.03 2.74
C LEU A 795 -46.50 0.81 3.65
N GLY A 796 -46.56 0.98 4.97
CA GLY A 796 -46.57 -0.13 5.93
C GLY A 796 -45.24 -0.39 6.66
N TRP A 797 -44.18 0.41 6.42
CA TRP A 797 -42.97 0.31 7.21
C TRP A 797 -43.20 0.75 8.67
N THR A 798 -42.86 -0.11 9.61
CA THR A 798 -43.01 0.14 11.07
C THR A 798 -41.70 0.01 11.84
N GLY A 799 -40.58 -0.27 11.15
CA GLY A 799 -39.27 -0.41 11.79
C GLY A 799 -38.81 0.88 12.45
N TYR A 800 -38.19 0.71 13.61
CA TYR A 800 -37.64 1.75 14.47
C TYR A 800 -36.40 1.20 15.17
N GLU A 801 -35.39 2.04 15.35
CA GLU A 801 -34.29 1.82 16.29
C GLU A 801 -34.03 3.10 17.07
N ASP A 802 -33.68 2.99 18.35
CA ASP A 802 -33.19 4.13 19.13
C ASP A 802 -31.74 4.42 18.75
N SER A 803 -31.44 5.67 18.40
CA SER A 803 -30.12 6.06 17.90
C SER A 803 -29.01 5.91 18.93
N TRP A 804 -29.31 6.07 20.23
CA TRP A 804 -28.34 5.78 21.29
C TRP A 804 -28.09 4.29 21.44
N GLU A 805 -29.15 3.46 21.43
CA GLU A 805 -29.00 2.00 21.47
C GLU A 805 -28.19 1.48 20.28
N SER A 806 -28.43 1.99 19.06
CA SER A 806 -27.64 1.66 17.88
C SER A 806 -26.16 2.04 18.07
N LEU A 807 -25.88 3.25 18.58
CA LEU A 807 -24.51 3.71 18.82
C LEU A 807 -23.81 2.86 19.90
N SER A 808 -24.53 2.59 21.00
CA SER A 808 -24.06 1.76 22.11
C SER A 808 -23.72 0.33 21.66
N LYS A 809 -24.58 -0.29 20.85
CA LYS A 809 -24.35 -1.63 20.28
C LYS A 809 -23.11 -1.67 19.39
N VAL A 810 -22.87 -0.62 18.60
CA VAL A 810 -21.65 -0.53 17.78
C VAL A 810 -20.41 -0.35 18.66
N PHE A 811 -20.48 0.44 19.73
CA PHE A 811 -19.39 0.52 20.70
C PHE A 811 -19.12 -0.82 21.40
N ASP A 812 -20.15 -1.61 21.72
CA ASP A 812 -19.96 -2.97 22.27
C ASP A 812 -19.25 -3.86 21.26
N THR A 813 -19.66 -3.80 19.98
CA THR A 813 -19.00 -4.53 18.90
C THR A 813 -17.52 -4.13 18.78
N LEU A 814 -17.22 -2.83 18.84
CA LEU A 814 -15.87 -2.29 18.77
C LEU A 814 -15.01 -2.69 19.97
N LYS A 815 -15.61 -2.88 21.13
CA LYS A 815 -14.97 -3.43 22.31
C LYS A 815 -14.63 -4.91 22.16
N ASP A 816 -15.58 -5.70 21.64
CA ASP A 816 -15.38 -7.13 21.42
C ASP A 816 -14.24 -7.41 20.42
N VAL A 817 -14.10 -6.59 19.39
CA VAL A 817 -13.02 -6.67 18.40
C VAL A 817 -11.76 -5.90 18.78
N LYS A 818 -11.65 -5.42 20.03
CA LYS A 818 -10.47 -4.74 20.57
C LYS A 818 -10.05 -3.47 19.84
N VAL A 819 -11.02 -2.71 19.33
CA VAL A 819 -10.79 -1.35 18.82
C VAL A 819 -11.03 -0.30 19.91
N LEU A 820 -11.93 -0.58 20.87
CA LEU A 820 -12.24 0.29 22.01
C LEU A 820 -12.11 -0.47 23.35
N PRO A 821 -11.88 0.21 24.48
CA PRO A 821 -11.73 -0.40 25.81
C PRO A 821 -13.03 -1.00 26.41
#